data_AF-F2K0L2-F1
#
_entry.id   AF-F2K0L2-F1
#
_cell.length_a   1.000
_cell.length_b   1.000
_cell.length_c   1.000
_cell.angle_alpha   90.00
_cell.angle_beta   90.00
_cell.angle_gamma   90.00
#
_symmetry.space_group_name_H-M   'P 1'
#
loop_
_entity.id
_entity.type
_entity.pdbx_description
1 polymer ?
#
loop_
_entity_poly.entity_id
_entity_poly.type
_entity_poly.pdbx_seq_one_letter_code
_entity_poly.pdbx_strand_id
1 'polypeptide(L)'
;MSTVLPNNNMRIKLRVVLIPIFLFTLFYLGFVYMTKPVETAYSQLIGFTFKGLENHHYPNGDRFRLEDVISKSVVEAALEELGLSHKYDDLTALETRFSIFPYSPQRDVLIDKYNSILADGRVIAADIDDARQTLTKELSQAAQVAAVIRLDTSSFMMTEDDALRLINAIPKQWVEQAVSVRGVSSNGFSSLSTHVIKDSDAKSSLSSLRQLWSYYMALKGEVSVLLAQSEGAGALDVETGLSLVDVNSLMSDLEQKLIYAPIYWSRNPDNLLVIDEAMYSSRLFQLDLVKNLDYLILIDVISDRIDLVKQNVNKLISTEYGGVITDPLTGMALDDLVRLLDDMKAYDIDQLRAPLLQLGISKDSSKVPLYYRTRIKELERERESLGLRVASLQNAEDRYLHALGNQGNGESSANPMGAAFLDKIVSMSNKSTDTTYRQALSADTIQIEKQSIEVNKEIQRLEGFLALFSQAIVNKTKQGLKQEYTSQVDRVIPQLFKRLEEYASVTQRISNRLRYAADIQGVYGDSAFLLPLDAYLQDTTTTLSSASPLIPLKDELLRYSETVERIISSLNNERYGLVNTLYRQLGEPTKIEQGFLSKQQKVVLFLGNVSLSCFALFLIIAVNLKRRNVTSSSRDIATASGVSSTFSSDTLFTKPSASGLQSLHHTE
;
A
#
# COMPACT_ATOMS: atom_id res chain seq x y z
N MET A 1 14.10 90.80 74.87
CA MET A 1 13.21 90.75 73.69
C MET A 1 14.02 90.21 72.53
N SER A 2 13.99 88.90 72.30
CA SER A 2 14.90 88.21 71.36
C SER A 2 14.44 86.77 71.16
N THR A 3 14.17 86.38 69.91
CA THR A 3 13.85 84.99 69.55
C THR A 3 15.10 84.12 69.64
N VAL A 4 15.07 83.08 70.47
CA VAL A 4 16.24 82.23 70.70
C VAL A 4 16.46 81.30 69.51
N LEU A 5 17.58 81.51 68.80
CA LEU A 5 18.01 80.65 67.69
C LEU A 5 18.25 79.21 68.17
N PRO A 6 17.84 78.18 67.41
CA PRO A 6 17.97 76.79 67.83
C PRO A 6 19.43 76.35 67.91
N ASN A 7 19.78 75.72 69.04
CA ASN A 7 21.12 75.26 69.39
C ASN A 7 21.82 74.52 68.22
N ASN A 8 22.91 75.09 67.71
CA ASN A 8 23.59 74.60 66.51
C ASN A 8 24.11 73.15 66.67
N ASN A 9 24.48 72.75 67.90
CA ASN A 9 24.91 71.39 68.21
C ASN A 9 23.78 70.35 68.04
N MET A 10 22.51 70.75 68.17
CA MET A 10 21.36 69.87 67.92
C MET A 10 21.14 69.68 66.41
N ARG A 11 21.25 70.76 65.61
CA ARG A 11 21.13 70.70 64.14
C ARG A 11 22.23 69.84 63.50
N ILE A 12 23.47 69.91 64.01
CA ILE A 12 24.58 69.08 63.53
C ILE A 12 24.33 67.59 63.85
N LYS A 13 23.97 67.26 65.11
CA LYS A 13 23.64 65.87 65.50
C LYS A 13 22.51 65.29 64.66
N LEU A 14 21.43 66.04 64.46
CA LEU A 14 20.27 65.59 63.70
C LEU A 14 20.63 65.29 62.23
N ARG A 15 21.46 66.12 61.59
CA ARG A 15 21.95 65.88 60.22
C ARG A 15 22.83 64.64 60.11
N VAL A 16 23.72 64.40 61.08
CA VAL A 16 24.61 63.22 61.08
C VAL A 16 23.84 61.91 61.21
N VAL A 17 22.67 61.91 61.86
CA VAL A 17 21.79 60.74 61.97
C VAL A 17 20.83 60.62 60.77
N LEU A 18 20.23 61.72 60.31
CA LEU A 18 19.26 61.68 59.21
C LEU A 18 19.87 61.36 57.85
N ILE A 19 21.11 61.78 57.54
CA ILE A 19 21.74 61.52 56.24
C ILE A 19 21.96 60.02 55.97
N PRO A 20 22.57 59.21 56.86
CA PRO A 20 22.70 57.77 56.62
C PRO A 20 21.36 57.03 56.64
N ILE A 21 20.38 57.48 57.44
CA ILE A 21 19.01 56.93 57.38
C ILE A 21 18.37 57.21 56.02
N PHE A 22 18.47 58.44 55.51
CA PHE A 22 17.93 58.82 54.20
C PHE A 22 18.59 58.04 53.06
N LEU A 23 19.92 57.93 53.07
CA LEU A 23 20.67 57.11 52.12
C LEU A 23 20.29 55.62 52.21
N PHE A 24 20.08 55.09 53.41
CA PHE A 24 19.58 53.72 53.59
C PHE A 24 18.16 53.55 53.03
N THR A 25 17.25 54.48 53.29
CA THR A 25 15.89 54.42 52.71
C THR A 25 15.88 54.56 51.20
N LEU A 26 16.78 55.36 50.62
CA LEU A 26 16.87 55.55 49.17
C LEU A 26 17.53 54.34 48.49
N PHE A 27 18.56 53.75 49.11
CA PHE A 27 19.12 52.45 48.70
C PHE A 27 18.09 51.33 48.83
N TYR A 28 17.30 51.30 49.90
CA TYR A 28 16.24 50.30 50.12
C TYR A 28 15.11 50.43 49.10
N LEU A 29 14.61 51.65 48.83
CA LEU A 29 13.63 51.87 47.75
C LEU A 29 14.21 51.51 46.38
N GLY A 30 15.45 51.89 46.08
CA GLY A 30 16.14 51.51 44.83
C GLY A 30 16.33 50.00 44.69
N PHE A 31 16.61 49.30 45.79
CA PHE A 31 16.70 47.84 45.83
C PHE A 31 15.33 47.18 45.61
N VAL A 32 14.29 47.62 46.32
CA VAL A 32 12.91 47.15 46.15
C VAL A 32 12.37 47.42 44.74
N TYR A 33 12.79 48.52 44.10
CA TYR A 33 12.46 48.81 42.70
C TYR A 33 13.26 47.96 41.70
N MET A 34 14.45 47.48 42.07
CA MET A 34 15.23 46.53 41.25
C MET A 34 14.84 45.06 41.45
N THR A 35 14.21 44.70 42.58
CA THR A 35 13.62 43.36 42.76
C THR A 35 12.34 43.24 41.94
N LYS A 36 12.46 42.69 40.73
CA LYS A 36 11.31 42.24 39.92
C LYS A 36 10.41 41.27 40.72
N PRO A 37 9.11 41.18 40.40
CA PRO A 37 8.23 40.16 40.98
C PRO A 37 8.75 38.74 40.69
N VAL A 38 8.44 37.80 41.58
CA VAL A 38 8.91 36.42 41.51
C VAL A 38 8.26 35.70 40.32
N GLU A 39 9.06 34.99 39.52
CA GLU A 39 8.59 34.10 38.48
C GLU A 39 7.94 32.84 39.10
N THR A 40 6.63 32.87 39.33
CA THR A 40 5.86 31.69 39.74
C THR A 40 5.69 30.75 38.56
N ALA A 41 6.51 29.72 38.50
CA ALA A 41 6.43 28.68 37.47
C ALA A 41 6.08 27.31 38.07
N TYR A 42 5.42 26.48 37.27
CA TYR A 42 5.04 25.11 37.60
C TYR A 42 5.67 24.16 36.59
N SER A 43 5.99 22.94 37.01
CA SER A 43 6.62 21.92 36.17
C SER A 43 6.06 20.52 36.37
N GLN A 44 5.85 19.81 35.26
CA GLN A 44 5.49 18.39 35.20
C GLN A 44 6.55 17.63 34.41
N LEU A 45 7.04 16.50 34.95
CA LEU A 45 7.94 15.60 34.24
C LEU A 45 7.15 14.44 33.60
N ILE A 46 7.37 14.21 32.31
CA ILE A 46 6.82 13.08 31.55
C ILE A 46 7.94 12.28 30.89
N GLY A 47 7.76 10.96 30.79
CA GLY A 47 8.56 10.06 29.97
C GLY A 47 7.73 9.53 28.81
N PHE A 48 8.31 9.44 27.62
CA PHE A 48 7.64 8.86 26.45
C PHE A 48 7.93 7.35 26.39
N THR A 49 6.93 6.57 25.96
CA THR A 49 6.97 5.09 26.07
C THR A 49 6.65 4.36 24.75
N PHE A 50 6.60 5.09 23.64
CA PHE A 50 6.30 4.55 22.31
C PHE A 50 7.56 4.24 21.46
N LYS A 51 7.44 3.33 20.50
CA LYS A 51 8.52 2.95 19.57
C LYS A 51 8.72 4.01 18.49
N GLY A 52 9.98 4.28 18.10
CA GLY A 52 10.33 5.25 17.05
C GLY A 52 10.83 6.60 17.58
N LEU A 53 10.79 6.80 18.90
CA LEU A 53 11.19 8.01 19.60
C LEU A 53 12.63 8.44 19.29
N GLU A 54 13.57 7.48 19.36
CA GLU A 54 14.98 7.62 18.97
C GLU A 54 15.20 8.10 17.51
N ASN A 55 14.22 7.88 16.62
CA ASN A 55 14.22 8.38 15.24
C ASN A 55 13.37 9.65 15.05
N HIS A 56 12.80 10.22 16.12
CA HIS A 56 11.83 11.33 16.09
C HIS A 56 10.57 11.01 15.28
N HIS A 57 10.03 9.78 15.38
CA HIS A 57 8.79 9.39 14.73
C HIS A 57 7.81 8.72 15.72
N TYR A 58 6.52 8.96 15.51
CA TYR A 58 5.41 8.24 16.13
C TYR A 58 5.32 6.79 15.61
N PRO A 59 4.63 5.85 16.30
CA PRO A 59 4.48 4.47 15.85
C PRO A 59 3.82 4.28 14.47
N ASN A 60 3.00 5.23 14.02
CA ASN A 60 2.37 5.24 12.69
C ASN A 60 3.33 5.71 11.57
N GLY A 61 4.55 6.17 11.90
CA GLY A 61 5.52 6.71 10.95
C GLY A 61 5.47 8.22 10.75
N ASP A 62 4.56 8.96 11.39
CA ASP A 62 4.58 10.42 11.38
C ASP A 62 5.77 10.98 12.17
N ARG A 63 6.24 12.18 11.82
CA ARG A 63 7.31 12.85 12.56
C ARG A 63 6.83 13.35 13.93
N PHE A 64 7.44 12.85 14.99
CA PHE A 64 7.23 13.33 16.36
C PHE A 64 8.05 14.60 16.64
N ARG A 65 7.45 15.50 17.42
CA ARG A 65 8.04 16.75 17.88
C ARG A 65 7.60 17.04 19.32
N LEU A 66 8.51 17.49 20.19
CA LEU A 66 8.14 17.83 21.57
C LEU A 66 7.10 18.95 21.62
N GLU A 67 7.12 19.86 20.65
CA GLU A 67 6.15 20.95 20.53
C GLU A 67 4.72 20.47 20.26
N ASP A 68 4.50 19.23 19.80
CA ASP A 68 3.15 18.64 19.66
C ASP A 68 2.43 18.51 21.02
N VAL A 69 3.19 18.22 22.09
CA VAL A 69 2.69 17.96 23.45
C VAL A 69 2.09 19.21 24.09
N ILE A 70 2.55 20.40 23.69
CA ILE A 70 2.05 21.70 24.16
C ILE A 70 1.41 22.51 23.02
N SER A 71 0.91 21.83 21.99
CA SER A 71 0.26 22.47 20.85
C SER A 71 -1.06 23.13 21.27
N LYS A 72 -1.46 24.18 20.53
CA LYS A 72 -2.66 24.99 20.78
C LYS A 72 -3.90 24.15 21.09
N SER A 73 -4.22 23.18 20.23
CA SER A 73 -5.39 22.32 20.39
C SER A 73 -5.36 21.48 21.66
N VAL A 74 -4.19 21.03 22.10
CA VAL A 74 -4.01 20.27 23.36
C VAL A 74 -4.25 21.16 24.57
N VAL A 75 -3.71 22.39 24.55
CA VAL A 75 -3.90 23.37 25.64
C VAL A 75 -5.37 23.81 25.73
N GLU A 76 -6.03 24.04 24.60
CA GLU A 76 -7.45 24.37 24.53
C GLU A 76 -8.33 23.23 25.09
N ALA A 77 -8.10 21.99 24.69
CA ALA A 77 -8.84 20.84 25.20
C ALA A 77 -8.59 20.58 26.71
N ALA A 78 -7.36 20.81 27.20
CA ALA A 78 -7.05 20.68 28.63
C ALA A 78 -7.72 21.78 29.48
N LEU A 79 -7.95 22.96 28.92
CA LEU A 79 -8.75 24.01 29.57
C LEU A 79 -10.25 23.70 29.55
N GLU A 80 -10.74 23.08 28.48
CA GLU A 80 -12.14 22.66 28.35
C GLU A 80 -12.48 21.50 29.29
N GLU A 81 -11.65 20.44 29.35
CA GLU A 81 -11.80 19.31 30.29
C GLU A 81 -11.87 19.79 31.76
N LEU A 82 -11.08 20.80 32.11
CA LEU A 82 -11.02 21.35 33.46
C LEU A 82 -12.08 22.43 33.75
N GLY A 83 -12.89 22.81 32.75
CA GLY A 83 -13.89 23.88 32.86
C GLY A 83 -13.30 25.29 33.03
N LEU A 84 -12.04 25.49 32.65
CA LEU A 84 -11.27 26.71 32.86
C LEU A 84 -11.37 27.72 31.70
N SER A 85 -11.87 27.31 30.53
CA SER A 85 -11.94 28.16 29.32
C SER A 85 -12.69 29.48 29.52
N HIS A 86 -13.75 29.50 30.36
CA HIS A 86 -14.52 30.72 30.70
C HIS A 86 -13.91 31.57 31.82
N LYS A 87 -12.75 31.17 32.36
CA LYS A 87 -12.05 31.84 33.46
C LYS A 87 -10.84 32.65 32.95
N TYR A 88 -10.35 32.30 31.75
CA TYR A 88 -9.03 32.66 31.23
C TYR A 88 -9.09 32.90 29.71
N ASP A 89 -9.81 33.94 29.28
CA ASP A 89 -10.18 34.20 27.88
C ASP A 89 -8.99 34.42 26.92
N ASP A 90 -7.81 34.85 27.40
CA ASP A 90 -6.62 35.09 26.57
C ASP A 90 -5.77 33.83 26.38
N LEU A 91 -6.34 32.89 25.62
CA LEU A 91 -5.68 31.64 25.19
C LEU A 91 -4.34 31.91 24.49
N THR A 92 -4.28 32.95 23.65
CA THR A 92 -3.09 33.26 22.83
C THR A 92 -1.92 33.73 23.70
N ALA A 93 -2.19 34.56 24.72
CA ALA A 93 -1.16 34.89 25.71
C ALA A 93 -0.73 33.63 26.48
N LEU A 94 -1.67 32.80 26.94
CA LEU A 94 -1.41 31.62 27.75
C LEU A 94 -0.56 30.55 27.02
N GLU A 95 -0.81 30.30 25.73
CA GLU A 95 -0.01 29.40 24.89
C GLU A 95 1.49 29.74 24.96
N THR A 96 1.86 31.02 24.85
CA THR A 96 3.26 31.47 24.88
C THR A 96 3.97 31.31 26.23
N ARG A 97 3.25 30.88 27.27
CA ARG A 97 3.75 30.67 28.64
C ARG A 97 4.08 29.20 28.92
N PHE A 98 3.67 28.29 28.03
CA PHE A 98 4.13 26.91 28.05
C PHE A 98 5.49 26.78 27.36
N SER A 99 6.34 25.95 27.95
CA SER A 99 7.65 25.60 27.42
C SER A 99 7.91 24.14 27.73
N ILE A 100 8.43 23.40 26.76
CA ILE A 100 8.79 21.98 26.94
C ILE A 100 10.28 21.81 26.68
N PHE A 101 10.96 21.13 27.61
CA PHE A 101 12.41 20.93 27.56
C PHE A 101 12.72 19.43 27.56
N PRO A 102 13.63 18.94 26.69
CA PRO A 102 14.11 17.56 26.76
C PRO A 102 14.84 17.33 28.09
N TYR A 103 14.59 16.18 28.70
CA TYR A 103 15.12 15.81 30.02
C TYR A 103 15.66 14.39 29.99
N SER A 104 16.76 14.16 30.71
CA SER A 104 17.32 12.83 30.89
C SER A 104 17.52 12.52 32.38
N PRO A 105 16.80 11.53 32.94
CA PRO A 105 17.07 11.05 34.30
C PRO A 105 18.49 10.46 34.47
N GLN A 106 19.14 10.07 33.37
CA GLN A 106 20.47 9.47 33.35
C GLN A 106 21.59 10.51 33.13
N ARG A 107 21.26 11.79 32.93
CA ARG A 107 22.20 12.86 32.56
C ARG A 107 23.44 12.90 33.44
N ASP A 108 23.24 12.90 34.75
CA ASP A 108 24.33 13.15 35.70
C ASP A 108 25.18 11.88 35.88
N VAL A 109 24.57 10.69 35.79
CA VAL A 109 25.28 9.39 35.72
C VAL A 109 26.13 9.29 34.45
N LEU A 110 25.62 9.77 33.30
CA LEU A 110 26.38 9.87 32.06
C LEU A 110 27.55 10.86 32.21
N ILE A 111 27.31 12.04 32.77
CA ILE A 111 28.37 13.03 33.00
C ILE A 111 29.47 12.45 33.91
N ASP A 112 29.12 11.78 35.00
CA ASP A 112 30.10 11.18 35.92
C ASP A 112 30.85 9.99 35.30
N LYS A 113 30.17 9.14 34.51
CA LYS A 113 30.80 8.08 33.68
C LYS A 113 31.93 8.66 32.84
N TYR A 114 31.67 9.69 32.02
CA TYR A 114 32.70 10.25 31.14
C TYR A 114 33.69 11.16 31.86
N ASN A 115 33.30 11.86 32.93
CA ASN A 115 34.25 12.57 33.78
C ASN A 115 35.31 11.63 34.37
N SER A 116 34.92 10.40 34.76
CA SER A 116 35.87 9.41 35.27
C SER A 116 36.86 8.92 34.20
N ILE A 117 36.39 8.75 32.95
CA ILE A 117 37.23 8.38 31.80
C ILE A 117 38.19 9.53 31.45
N LEU A 118 37.70 10.77 31.41
CA LEU A 118 38.47 11.97 31.10
C LEU A 118 39.45 12.38 32.22
N ALA A 119 39.39 11.74 33.39
CA ALA A 119 40.27 11.98 34.52
C ALA A 119 41.45 10.98 34.64
N ASP A 120 41.46 9.87 33.89
CA ASP A 120 42.63 8.97 33.87
C ASP A 120 43.75 9.59 33.01
N GLY A 121 44.89 9.89 33.63
CA GLY A 121 46.04 10.58 33.01
C GLY A 121 46.81 9.79 31.96
N ARG A 122 46.19 8.75 31.37
CA ARG A 122 46.76 7.86 30.33
C ARG A 122 46.08 8.01 28.97
N VAL A 123 44.93 8.67 28.92
CA VAL A 123 44.08 8.78 27.72
C VAL A 123 44.72 9.73 26.70
N ILE A 124 44.76 9.33 25.42
CA ILE A 124 45.42 10.11 24.35
C ILE A 124 44.42 11.15 23.80
N ALA A 125 44.93 12.26 23.27
CA ALA A 125 44.11 13.39 22.80
C ALA A 125 43.03 13.02 21.74
N ALA A 126 43.20 11.92 21.00
CA ALA A 126 42.19 11.40 20.08
C ALA A 126 41.02 10.74 20.84
N ASP A 127 41.32 9.87 21.80
CA ASP A 127 40.35 9.18 22.65
C ASP A 127 39.54 10.18 23.51
N ILE A 128 40.15 11.30 23.91
CA ILE A 128 39.47 12.41 24.60
C ILE A 128 38.36 13.02 23.73
N ASP A 129 38.56 13.12 22.41
CA ASP A 129 37.55 13.69 21.51
C ASP A 129 36.46 12.67 21.19
N ASP A 130 36.81 11.41 20.92
CA ASP A 130 35.83 10.32 20.71
C ASP A 130 34.94 10.10 21.94
N ALA A 131 35.51 10.16 23.16
CA ALA A 131 34.76 10.12 24.41
C ALA A 131 33.79 11.31 24.53
N ARG A 132 34.15 12.50 24.05
CA ARG A 132 33.26 13.69 24.06
C ARG A 132 32.16 13.60 22.99
N GLN A 133 32.48 13.10 21.80
CA GLN A 133 31.49 12.87 20.75
C GLN A 133 30.48 11.81 21.19
N THR A 134 30.95 10.72 21.81
CA THR A 134 30.11 9.63 22.33
C THR A 134 29.27 10.09 23.53
N LEU A 135 29.83 10.84 24.48
CA LEU A 135 29.06 11.50 25.55
C LEU A 135 27.95 12.40 24.98
N THR A 136 28.26 13.21 23.96
CA THR A 136 27.28 14.11 23.32
C THR A 136 26.16 13.34 22.62
N LYS A 137 26.48 12.20 22.01
CA LYS A 137 25.52 11.27 21.41
C LYS A 137 24.66 10.56 22.46
N GLU A 138 25.25 9.95 23.49
CA GLU A 138 24.49 9.30 24.56
C GLU A 138 23.60 10.30 25.32
N LEU A 139 24.07 11.52 25.60
CA LEU A 139 23.26 12.57 26.23
C LEU A 139 22.10 13.03 25.34
N SER A 140 22.30 13.20 24.03
CA SER A 140 21.23 13.64 23.13
C SER A 140 20.16 12.57 22.92
N GLN A 141 20.54 11.29 22.85
CA GLN A 141 19.59 10.17 22.84
C GLN A 141 18.88 10.03 24.19
N ALA A 142 19.59 10.04 25.31
CA ALA A 142 19.01 9.88 26.63
C ALA A 142 18.11 11.06 27.06
N ALA A 143 18.18 12.21 26.37
CA ALA A 143 17.31 13.37 26.57
C ALA A 143 16.05 13.38 25.68
N GLN A 144 15.91 12.45 24.74
CA GLN A 144 14.68 12.26 23.95
C GLN A 144 13.62 11.45 24.73
N VAL A 145 14.04 10.66 25.72
CA VAL A 145 13.20 9.71 26.46
C VAL A 145 12.20 10.40 27.40
N ALA A 146 12.49 11.62 27.87
CA ALA A 146 11.63 12.35 28.78
C ALA A 146 11.65 13.86 28.49
N ALA A 147 10.65 14.58 29.00
CA ALA A 147 10.56 16.02 28.89
C ALA A 147 9.93 16.65 30.14
N VAL A 148 10.38 17.86 30.47
CA VAL A 148 9.74 18.72 31.48
C VAL A 148 8.87 19.73 30.74
N ILE A 149 7.56 19.69 30.99
CA ILE A 149 6.65 20.79 30.68
C ILE A 149 6.79 21.82 31.80
N ARG A 150 6.93 23.10 31.45
CA ARG A 150 6.94 24.24 32.39
C ARG A 150 5.93 25.30 31.94
N LEU A 151 5.13 25.78 32.88
CA LEU A 151 4.21 26.91 32.74
C LEU A 151 4.67 28.08 33.62
N ASP A 152 4.77 29.29 33.08
CA ASP A 152 5.09 30.51 33.85
C ASP A 152 3.84 31.40 34.04
N THR A 153 3.34 31.51 35.28
CA THR A 153 2.15 32.31 35.61
C THR A 153 2.46 33.75 36.04
N SER A 154 3.71 34.20 35.99
CA SER A 154 4.10 35.52 36.55
C SER A 154 3.40 36.76 35.95
N SER A 155 2.80 36.66 34.77
CA SER A 155 1.99 37.71 34.14
C SER A 155 0.47 37.45 34.21
N PHE A 156 0.01 36.37 34.83
CA PHE A 156 -1.35 35.86 34.71
C PHE A 156 -1.88 35.35 36.06
N MET A 157 -2.99 35.91 36.55
CA MET A 157 -3.52 35.65 37.89
C MET A 157 -4.27 34.31 37.98
N MET A 158 -3.55 33.23 37.73
CA MET A 158 -4.01 31.85 37.85
C MET A 158 -3.81 31.33 39.27
N THR A 159 -4.74 30.53 39.80
CA THR A 159 -4.54 29.94 41.14
C THR A 159 -3.57 28.76 41.06
N GLU A 160 -2.98 28.41 42.21
CA GLU A 160 -2.03 27.30 42.34
C GLU A 160 -2.69 25.94 42.00
N ASP A 161 -3.97 25.76 42.34
CA ASP A 161 -4.74 24.56 41.98
C ASP A 161 -4.99 24.47 40.46
N ASP A 162 -5.45 25.55 39.82
CA ASP A 162 -5.60 25.60 38.35
C ASP A 162 -4.25 25.33 37.65
N ALA A 163 -3.18 25.94 38.20
CA ALA A 163 -1.75 25.69 38.01
C ALA A 163 -1.38 24.22 37.78
N LEU A 164 -1.49 23.49 38.88
CA LEU A 164 -1.07 22.10 39.02
C LEU A 164 -2.00 21.15 38.26
N ARG A 165 -3.30 21.47 38.15
CA ARG A 165 -4.28 20.67 37.40
C ARG A 165 -4.09 20.79 35.88
N LEU A 166 -3.89 22.00 35.35
CA LEU A 166 -3.72 22.19 33.91
C LEU A 166 -2.43 21.53 33.38
N ILE A 167 -1.30 21.71 34.08
CA ILE A 167 -0.03 21.12 33.66
C ILE A 167 -0.01 19.58 33.77
N ASN A 168 -0.87 19.01 34.62
CA ASN A 168 -1.10 17.57 34.76
C ASN A 168 -2.04 17.00 33.68
N ALA A 169 -3.01 17.79 33.20
CA ALA A 169 -3.97 17.38 32.16
C ALA A 169 -3.38 17.38 30.73
N ILE A 170 -2.48 18.32 30.42
CA ILE A 170 -1.89 18.48 29.07
C ILE A 170 -1.33 17.18 28.46
N PRO A 171 -0.51 16.37 29.17
CA PRO A 171 -0.01 15.09 28.64
C PRO A 171 -1.12 14.09 28.24
N LYS A 172 -2.23 14.08 28.99
CA LYS A 172 -3.39 13.22 28.69
C LYS A 172 -4.07 13.69 27.40
N GLN A 173 -4.37 14.98 27.30
CA GLN A 173 -5.01 15.56 26.12
C GLN A 173 -4.16 15.47 24.86
N TRP A 174 -2.83 15.52 24.97
CA TRP A 174 -1.93 15.24 23.84
C TRP A 174 -2.11 13.82 23.30
N VAL A 175 -2.25 12.81 24.16
CA VAL A 175 -2.51 11.43 23.72
C VAL A 175 -3.88 11.31 23.06
N GLU A 176 -4.93 11.84 23.68
CA GLU A 176 -6.29 11.75 23.14
C GLU A 176 -6.36 12.38 21.74
N GLN A 177 -5.66 13.49 21.48
CA GLN A 177 -5.56 14.10 20.15
C GLN A 177 -4.61 13.38 19.20
N ALA A 178 -3.45 12.87 19.67
CA ALA A 178 -2.55 12.09 18.84
C ALA A 178 -3.22 10.81 18.30
N VAL A 179 -4.02 10.15 19.15
CA VAL A 179 -4.79 8.96 18.77
C VAL A 179 -5.96 9.33 17.85
N SER A 180 -6.81 10.29 18.22
CA SER A 180 -8.05 10.60 17.49
C SER A 180 -7.87 11.42 16.21
N VAL A 181 -6.92 12.36 16.18
CA VAL A 181 -6.73 13.30 15.04
C VAL A 181 -5.62 12.85 14.10
N ARG A 182 -4.54 12.26 14.63
CA ARG A 182 -3.37 11.83 13.84
C ARG A 182 -3.29 10.31 13.61
N GLY A 183 -4.18 9.51 14.21
CA GLY A 183 -4.12 8.05 14.04
C GLY A 183 -2.85 7.41 14.58
N VAL A 184 -2.22 7.99 15.62
CA VAL A 184 -0.93 7.53 16.16
C VAL A 184 -0.98 6.11 16.73
N SER A 185 -2.17 5.63 17.11
CA SER A 185 -2.42 4.23 17.49
C SER A 185 -3.08 3.40 16.38
N SER A 186 -3.47 4.01 15.25
CA SER A 186 -4.21 3.32 14.18
C SER A 186 -3.28 2.59 13.22
N ASN A 187 -2.69 1.49 13.70
CA ASN A 187 -2.62 0.27 12.89
C ASN A 187 -4.05 -0.31 12.79
N GLY A 188 -4.98 0.50 12.27
CA GLY A 188 -6.38 0.17 12.15
C GLY A 188 -6.54 -0.75 10.95
N PHE A 189 -6.97 -1.99 11.20
CA PHE A 189 -7.25 -2.93 10.13
C PHE A 189 -8.36 -2.39 9.25
N SER A 190 -8.04 -2.05 8.00
CA SER A 190 -9.03 -1.69 6.98
C SER A 190 -9.76 -2.97 6.56
N SER A 191 -10.96 -3.18 7.08
CA SER A 191 -11.84 -4.27 6.63
C SER A 191 -12.43 -3.95 5.27
N LEU A 192 -12.60 -4.97 4.42
CA LEU A 192 -13.49 -4.93 3.27
C LEU A 192 -14.90 -4.59 3.77
N SER A 193 -15.45 -3.46 3.34
CA SER A 193 -16.73 -2.98 3.87
C SER A 193 -17.90 -3.79 3.30
N THR A 194 -18.71 -4.38 4.19
CA THR A 194 -19.81 -5.29 3.83
C THR A 194 -20.88 -4.65 2.93
N HIS A 195 -20.92 -3.31 2.86
CA HIS A 195 -21.77 -2.56 1.92
C HIS A 195 -21.36 -2.75 0.45
N VAL A 196 -20.05 -2.84 0.15
CA VAL A 196 -19.53 -3.00 -1.22
C VAL A 196 -19.93 -4.36 -1.82
N ILE A 197 -20.06 -5.40 -0.99
CA ILE A 197 -20.56 -6.71 -1.42
C ILE A 197 -22.08 -6.66 -1.70
N LYS A 198 -22.84 -5.86 -0.93
CA LYS A 198 -24.31 -5.80 -1.02
C LYS A 198 -24.79 -5.27 -2.38
N ASP A 199 -24.26 -4.15 -2.89
CA ASP A 199 -24.72 -3.44 -4.11
C ASP A 199 -24.23 -4.03 -5.46
N SER A 200 -24.07 -5.35 -5.53
CA SER A 200 -23.53 -6.08 -6.69
C SER A 200 -24.54 -6.27 -7.86
N ASP A 201 -24.85 -5.20 -8.60
CA ASP A 201 -25.71 -5.18 -9.82
C ASP A 201 -25.03 -5.80 -11.08
N ALA A 202 -24.48 -7.00 -10.93
CA ALA A 202 -23.74 -7.69 -11.99
C ALA A 202 -24.68 -8.31 -13.06
N LYS A 203 -24.52 -7.90 -14.32
CA LYS A 203 -25.44 -8.19 -15.43
C LYS A 203 -25.33 -9.59 -16.05
N SER A 204 -24.36 -10.41 -15.64
CA SER A 204 -24.16 -11.78 -16.13
C SER A 204 -23.45 -12.64 -15.10
N SER A 205 -23.72 -13.96 -15.08
CA SER A 205 -23.18 -14.90 -14.09
C SER A 205 -21.66 -14.86 -13.96
N LEU A 206 -20.94 -14.70 -15.08
CA LEU A 206 -19.48 -14.57 -15.09
C LEU A 206 -18.98 -13.25 -14.49
N SER A 207 -19.70 -12.14 -14.69
CA SER A 207 -19.37 -10.87 -14.04
C SER A 207 -19.64 -10.93 -12.52
N SER A 208 -20.74 -11.56 -12.11
CA SER A 208 -21.04 -11.83 -10.71
C SER A 208 -19.95 -12.70 -10.07
N LEU A 209 -19.50 -13.75 -10.75
CA LEU A 209 -18.44 -14.62 -10.28
C LEU A 209 -17.11 -13.87 -10.11
N ARG A 210 -16.67 -13.09 -11.11
CA ARG A 210 -15.43 -12.31 -11.04
C ARG A 210 -15.44 -11.31 -9.88
N GLN A 211 -16.59 -10.67 -9.64
CA GLN A 211 -16.80 -9.74 -8.54
C GLN A 211 -16.76 -10.47 -7.17
N LEU A 212 -17.50 -11.57 -7.00
CA LEU A 212 -17.47 -12.38 -5.77
C LEU A 212 -16.08 -12.96 -5.48
N TRP A 213 -15.35 -13.39 -6.52
CA TRP A 213 -13.98 -13.89 -6.36
C TRP A 213 -13.00 -12.79 -5.92
N SER A 214 -13.11 -11.58 -6.47
CA SER A 214 -12.27 -10.45 -6.00
C SER A 214 -12.55 -10.07 -4.54
N TYR A 215 -13.82 -10.10 -4.10
CA TYR A 215 -14.18 -9.87 -2.70
C TYR A 215 -13.69 -11.00 -1.78
N TYR A 216 -13.81 -12.26 -2.23
CA TYR A 216 -13.25 -13.42 -1.54
C TYR A 216 -11.73 -13.30 -1.34
N MET A 217 -10.99 -12.97 -2.41
CA MET A 217 -9.52 -12.84 -2.35
C MET A 217 -9.07 -11.66 -1.47
N ALA A 218 -9.80 -10.54 -1.47
CA ALA A 218 -9.54 -9.41 -0.58
C ALA A 218 -9.70 -9.82 0.90
N LEU A 219 -10.84 -10.39 1.26
CA LEU A 219 -11.12 -10.86 2.63
C LEU A 219 -10.12 -11.95 3.07
N LYS A 220 -9.70 -12.84 2.17
CA LYS A 220 -8.68 -13.86 2.45
C LYS A 220 -7.32 -13.25 2.76
N GLY A 221 -6.97 -12.17 2.06
CA GLY A 221 -5.79 -11.36 2.35
C GLY A 221 -5.85 -10.71 3.73
N GLU A 222 -6.98 -10.07 4.06
CA GLU A 222 -7.21 -9.43 5.38
C GLU A 222 -7.11 -10.43 6.54
N VAL A 223 -7.80 -11.57 6.44
CA VAL A 223 -7.73 -12.66 7.43
C VAL A 223 -6.31 -13.22 7.55
N SER A 224 -5.58 -13.38 6.45
CA SER A 224 -4.18 -13.84 6.47
C SER A 224 -3.24 -12.84 7.18
N VAL A 225 -3.43 -11.53 6.95
CA VAL A 225 -2.66 -10.47 7.62
C VAL A 225 -2.99 -10.38 9.11
N LEU A 226 -4.24 -10.60 9.50
CA LEU A 226 -4.66 -10.67 10.90
C LEU A 226 -4.07 -11.89 11.62
N LEU A 227 -4.15 -13.08 11.02
CA LEU A 227 -3.60 -14.32 11.57
C LEU A 227 -2.06 -14.31 11.70
N ALA A 228 -1.37 -13.52 10.87
CA ALA A 228 0.07 -13.30 10.99
C ALA A 228 0.46 -12.41 12.20
N GLN A 229 -0.49 -11.73 12.84
CA GLN A 229 -0.27 -10.97 14.08
C GLN A 229 -0.63 -11.82 15.30
N SER A 230 0.24 -11.81 16.31
CA SER A 230 0.11 -12.66 17.52
C SER A 230 -1.18 -12.43 18.33
N GLU A 231 -1.81 -11.27 18.17
CA GLU A 231 -3.09 -10.92 18.79
C GLU A 231 -4.29 -11.48 18.00
N GLY A 232 -4.20 -11.52 16.66
CA GLY A 232 -5.30 -11.96 15.78
C GLY A 232 -5.58 -13.46 15.86
N ALA A 233 -4.53 -14.29 16.01
CA ALA A 233 -4.68 -15.74 16.06
C ALA A 233 -5.51 -16.26 17.25
N GLY A 234 -5.68 -15.47 18.32
CA GLY A 234 -6.53 -15.78 19.47
C GLY A 234 -7.87 -15.03 19.50
N ALA A 235 -8.15 -14.20 18.49
CA ALA A 235 -9.31 -13.31 18.49
C ALA A 235 -10.60 -14.07 18.14
N LEU A 236 -11.66 -13.80 18.91
CA LEU A 236 -12.97 -14.45 18.82
C LEU A 236 -14.07 -13.41 18.59
N ASP A 237 -15.02 -13.74 17.71
CA ASP A 237 -16.26 -12.99 17.58
C ASP A 237 -17.22 -13.34 18.74
N VAL A 238 -17.66 -12.32 19.47
CA VAL A 238 -18.56 -12.47 20.62
C VAL A 238 -19.98 -12.86 20.19
N GLU A 239 -20.38 -12.56 18.95
CA GLU A 239 -21.73 -12.88 18.44
C GLU A 239 -21.84 -14.32 17.91
N THR A 240 -20.88 -14.78 17.10
CA THR A 240 -20.91 -16.14 16.51
C THR A 240 -20.07 -17.18 17.26
N GLY A 241 -19.14 -16.77 18.11
CA GLY A 241 -18.17 -17.66 18.78
C GLY A 241 -17.04 -18.17 17.87
N LEU A 242 -16.94 -17.69 16.64
CA LEU A 242 -15.91 -18.09 15.67
C LEU A 242 -14.60 -17.33 15.91
N SER A 243 -13.46 -18.00 15.77
CA SER A 243 -12.14 -17.36 15.69
C SER A 243 -11.77 -17.04 14.24
N LEU A 244 -10.73 -16.23 14.03
CA LEU A 244 -10.17 -16.02 12.69
C LEU A 244 -9.61 -17.31 12.06
N VAL A 245 -9.23 -18.32 12.86
CA VAL A 245 -8.81 -19.63 12.36
C VAL A 245 -10.01 -20.40 11.79
N ASP A 246 -11.15 -20.35 12.48
CA ASP A 246 -12.41 -20.95 12.02
C ASP A 246 -12.93 -20.25 10.75
N VAL A 247 -12.89 -18.91 10.72
CA VAL A 247 -13.25 -18.13 9.52
C VAL A 247 -12.34 -18.50 8.35
N ASN A 248 -11.02 -18.62 8.54
CA ASN A 248 -10.11 -19.05 7.47
C ASN A 248 -10.40 -20.48 6.97
N SER A 249 -10.82 -21.39 7.86
CA SER A 249 -11.28 -22.74 7.47
C SER A 249 -12.59 -22.69 6.67
N LEU A 250 -13.57 -21.91 7.11
CA LEU A 250 -14.85 -21.71 6.41
C LEU A 250 -14.65 -21.02 5.05
N MET A 251 -13.70 -20.09 4.94
CA MET A 251 -13.29 -19.50 3.68
C MET A 251 -12.57 -20.47 2.74
N SER A 252 -12.05 -21.59 3.24
CA SER A 252 -11.48 -22.64 2.38
C SER A 252 -12.57 -23.53 1.77
N ASP A 253 -13.63 -23.84 2.55
CA ASP A 253 -14.85 -24.49 2.04
C ASP A 253 -15.59 -23.59 1.03
N LEU A 254 -15.70 -22.27 1.30
CA LEU A 254 -16.25 -21.30 0.37
C LEU A 254 -15.45 -21.19 -0.93
N GLU A 255 -14.12 -21.34 -0.90
CA GLU A 255 -13.28 -21.40 -2.10
C GLU A 255 -13.71 -22.55 -3.01
N GLN A 256 -13.84 -23.75 -2.44
CA GLN A 256 -14.27 -24.93 -3.16
C GLN A 256 -15.69 -24.78 -3.72
N LYS A 257 -16.64 -24.27 -2.91
CA LYS A 257 -18.00 -23.97 -3.37
C LYS A 257 -18.01 -22.98 -4.54
N LEU A 258 -17.25 -21.89 -4.45
CA LEU A 258 -17.14 -20.87 -5.51
C LEU A 258 -16.56 -21.45 -6.80
N ILE A 259 -15.58 -22.36 -6.73
CA ILE A 259 -14.93 -23.01 -7.88
C ILE A 259 -15.82 -24.02 -8.59
N TYR A 260 -16.71 -24.71 -7.85
CA TYR A 260 -17.62 -25.72 -8.39
C TYR A 260 -18.97 -25.14 -8.87
N ALA A 261 -19.39 -23.97 -8.36
CA ALA A 261 -20.62 -23.28 -8.77
C ALA A 261 -20.82 -23.11 -10.31
N PRO A 262 -19.79 -22.81 -11.13
CA PRO A 262 -19.97 -22.59 -12.57
C PRO A 262 -20.33 -23.83 -13.37
N ILE A 263 -20.06 -25.04 -12.86
CA ILE A 263 -20.33 -26.33 -13.55
C ILE A 263 -21.81 -26.45 -13.96
N TYR A 264 -22.70 -25.75 -13.26
CA TYR A 264 -24.14 -25.75 -13.52
C TYR A 264 -24.57 -24.71 -14.57
N TRP A 265 -23.95 -23.53 -14.60
CA TRP A 265 -24.36 -22.43 -15.49
C TRP A 265 -23.45 -22.24 -16.72
N SER A 266 -22.33 -22.97 -16.81
CA SER A 266 -21.60 -23.23 -18.08
C SER A 266 -22.40 -24.10 -19.06
N ARG A 267 -23.42 -24.80 -18.57
CA ARG A 267 -24.35 -25.64 -19.35
C ARG A 267 -25.46 -24.84 -20.05
N ASN A 268 -25.76 -23.62 -19.60
CA ASN A 268 -26.87 -22.83 -20.14
C ASN A 268 -26.47 -22.11 -21.44
N PRO A 269 -27.09 -22.43 -22.59
CA PRO A 269 -26.70 -21.89 -23.90
C PRO A 269 -27.01 -20.40 -24.06
N ASP A 270 -27.83 -19.81 -23.19
CA ASP A 270 -28.21 -18.39 -23.22
C ASP A 270 -27.09 -17.44 -22.75
N ASN A 271 -26.06 -17.96 -22.05
CA ASN A 271 -24.91 -17.21 -21.56
C ASN A 271 -23.87 -16.93 -22.68
N LEU A 272 -24.34 -16.38 -23.81
CA LEU A 272 -23.53 -16.12 -25.00
C LEU A 272 -22.58 -14.93 -24.80
N LEU A 273 -21.30 -15.21 -24.56
CA LEU A 273 -20.23 -14.23 -24.77
C LEU A 273 -20.05 -13.96 -26.28
N VAL A 274 -19.68 -12.71 -26.61
CA VAL A 274 -19.28 -12.34 -27.97
C VAL A 274 -17.88 -12.90 -28.26
N ILE A 275 -17.65 -13.30 -29.51
CA ILE A 275 -16.50 -14.10 -29.94
C ILE A 275 -15.28 -13.20 -30.22
N ASP A 276 -14.10 -13.58 -29.72
CA ASP A 276 -12.81 -12.94 -30.07
C ASP A 276 -12.01 -13.71 -31.15
N GLU A 277 -12.19 -15.03 -31.30
CA GLU A 277 -11.57 -15.78 -32.41
C GLU A 277 -12.50 -15.85 -33.64
N ALA A 278 -12.06 -15.32 -34.79
CA ALA A 278 -12.91 -15.20 -35.97
C ALA A 278 -13.40 -16.55 -36.56
N MET A 279 -14.61 -16.96 -36.16
CA MET A 279 -15.38 -18.08 -36.69
C MET A 279 -16.45 -17.59 -37.68
N TYR A 280 -16.70 -18.35 -38.75
CA TYR A 280 -17.73 -18.03 -39.73
C TYR A 280 -19.13 -18.20 -39.13
N SER A 281 -19.91 -17.12 -39.05
CA SER A 281 -21.24 -17.13 -38.40
C SER A 281 -22.34 -17.77 -39.24
N SER A 282 -23.34 -18.38 -38.59
CA SER A 282 -24.54 -18.99 -39.18
C SER A 282 -25.23 -18.12 -40.26
N ARG A 283 -25.24 -16.79 -40.07
CA ARG A 283 -25.80 -15.81 -41.02
C ARG A 283 -25.19 -15.87 -42.42
N LEU A 284 -23.93 -16.29 -42.55
CA LEU A 284 -23.26 -16.44 -43.86
C LEU A 284 -23.83 -17.59 -44.69
N PHE A 285 -24.57 -18.51 -44.08
CA PHE A 285 -25.08 -19.73 -44.71
C PHE A 285 -26.52 -19.60 -45.20
N GLN A 286 -27.17 -18.45 -45.01
CA GLN A 286 -28.55 -18.19 -45.42
C GLN A 286 -28.74 -18.28 -46.95
N LEU A 287 -29.89 -18.82 -47.35
CA LEU A 287 -30.26 -19.07 -48.75
C LEU A 287 -30.56 -17.78 -49.53
N ASP A 288 -31.21 -16.79 -48.90
CA ASP A 288 -31.62 -15.56 -49.62
C ASP A 288 -30.44 -14.73 -50.14
N LEU A 289 -29.24 -14.91 -49.56
CA LEU A 289 -27.98 -14.34 -50.06
C LEU A 289 -27.59 -14.84 -51.47
N VAL A 290 -28.10 -16.00 -51.88
CA VAL A 290 -27.63 -16.77 -53.05
C VAL A 290 -28.74 -17.32 -53.96
N LYS A 291 -30.01 -17.10 -53.59
CA LYS A 291 -31.23 -17.53 -54.30
C LYS A 291 -31.24 -17.22 -55.82
N ASN A 292 -30.62 -16.11 -56.21
CA ASN A 292 -30.54 -15.60 -57.58
C ASN A 292 -29.42 -16.24 -58.41
N LEU A 293 -28.54 -17.05 -57.82
CA LEU A 293 -27.48 -17.75 -58.55
C LEU A 293 -28.02 -18.92 -59.38
N ASP A 294 -27.29 -19.30 -60.42
CA ASP A 294 -27.54 -20.51 -61.19
C ASP A 294 -27.33 -21.77 -60.34
N TYR A 295 -28.00 -22.88 -60.65
CA TYR A 295 -27.92 -24.13 -59.88
C TYR A 295 -26.49 -24.67 -59.73
N LEU A 296 -25.68 -24.63 -60.79
CA LEU A 296 -24.30 -25.12 -60.73
C LEU A 296 -23.40 -24.21 -59.87
N ILE A 297 -23.51 -22.90 -60.06
CA ILE A 297 -22.80 -21.89 -59.25
C ILE A 297 -23.24 -22.00 -57.78
N LEU A 298 -24.52 -22.27 -57.53
CA LEU A 298 -25.08 -22.42 -56.19
C LEU A 298 -24.57 -23.66 -55.46
N ILE A 299 -24.38 -24.78 -56.18
CA ILE A 299 -23.75 -25.99 -55.65
C ILE A 299 -22.30 -25.75 -55.26
N ASP A 300 -21.54 -25.04 -56.08
CA ASP A 300 -20.14 -24.74 -55.77
C ASP A 300 -20.04 -23.75 -54.59
N VAL A 301 -20.95 -22.77 -54.49
CA VAL A 301 -21.07 -21.91 -53.29
C VAL A 301 -21.49 -22.68 -52.03
N ILE A 302 -22.27 -23.78 -52.14
CA ILE A 302 -22.50 -24.67 -50.98
C ILE A 302 -21.21 -25.44 -50.65
N SER A 303 -20.47 -25.92 -51.65
CA SER A 303 -19.18 -26.60 -51.44
C SER A 303 -18.15 -25.70 -50.73
N ASP A 304 -17.98 -24.46 -51.19
CA ASP A 304 -17.12 -23.46 -50.54
C ASP A 304 -17.59 -23.21 -49.10
N ARG A 305 -18.90 -23.04 -48.88
CA ARG A 305 -19.48 -22.84 -47.54
C ARG A 305 -19.30 -24.06 -46.62
N ILE A 306 -19.39 -25.29 -47.14
CA ILE A 306 -19.06 -26.52 -46.39
C ILE A 306 -17.61 -26.44 -45.89
N ASP A 307 -16.67 -26.06 -46.76
CA ASP A 307 -15.26 -25.95 -46.39
C ASP A 307 -15.00 -24.83 -45.38
N LEU A 308 -15.78 -23.74 -45.37
CA LEU A 308 -15.73 -22.73 -44.29
C LEU A 308 -16.18 -23.30 -42.93
N VAL A 309 -17.22 -24.13 -42.89
CA VAL A 309 -17.63 -24.78 -41.63
C VAL A 309 -16.61 -25.84 -41.21
N LYS A 310 -16.03 -26.61 -42.14
CA LYS A 310 -14.91 -27.52 -41.83
C LYS A 310 -13.69 -26.76 -41.29
N GLN A 311 -13.42 -25.53 -41.73
CA GLN A 311 -12.38 -24.68 -41.15
C GLN A 311 -12.70 -24.27 -39.70
N ASN A 312 -13.94 -23.88 -39.38
CA ASN A 312 -14.35 -23.67 -37.97
C ASN A 312 -14.12 -24.94 -37.14
N VAL A 313 -14.59 -26.10 -37.62
CA VAL A 313 -14.48 -27.39 -36.91
C VAL A 313 -13.01 -27.76 -36.67
N ASN A 314 -12.16 -27.71 -37.70
CA ASN A 314 -10.75 -28.08 -37.60
C ASN A 314 -9.96 -27.18 -36.63
N LYS A 315 -10.25 -25.87 -36.59
CA LYS A 315 -9.69 -24.98 -35.57
C LYS A 315 -10.07 -25.45 -34.18
N LEU A 316 -11.36 -25.67 -33.94
CA LEU A 316 -11.88 -26.07 -32.62
C LEU A 316 -11.33 -27.44 -32.18
N ILE A 317 -11.22 -28.43 -33.08
CA ILE A 317 -10.58 -29.73 -32.78
C ILE A 317 -9.11 -29.55 -32.35
N SER A 318 -8.40 -28.55 -32.87
CA SER A 318 -7.01 -28.26 -32.48
C SER A 318 -6.86 -27.52 -31.14
N THR A 319 -7.97 -27.12 -30.49
CA THR A 319 -7.96 -26.52 -29.14
C THR A 319 -8.02 -27.59 -28.03
N GLU A 320 -7.61 -27.24 -26.81
CA GLU A 320 -7.66 -28.16 -25.67
C GLU A 320 -9.10 -28.65 -25.41
N TYR A 321 -9.28 -29.97 -25.24
CA TYR A 321 -10.57 -30.67 -25.12
C TYR A 321 -11.53 -30.54 -26.33
N GLY A 322 -11.11 -29.92 -27.44
CA GLY A 322 -11.92 -29.76 -28.65
C GLY A 322 -12.45 -31.08 -29.24
N GLY A 323 -11.67 -32.16 -29.18
CA GLY A 323 -12.09 -33.49 -29.62
C GLY A 323 -13.06 -34.23 -28.68
N VAL A 324 -13.41 -33.68 -27.51
CA VAL A 324 -14.23 -34.34 -26.48
C VAL A 324 -15.55 -33.61 -26.23
N ILE A 325 -15.66 -32.34 -26.63
CA ILE A 325 -16.83 -31.50 -26.37
C ILE A 325 -17.99 -31.79 -27.32
N THR A 326 -19.20 -31.88 -26.75
CA THR A 326 -20.48 -31.98 -27.46
C THR A 326 -21.29 -30.69 -27.34
N ASP A 327 -22.16 -30.46 -28.33
CA ASP A 327 -23.15 -29.38 -28.30
C ASP A 327 -24.36 -29.74 -27.42
N PRO A 328 -24.70 -28.94 -26.39
CA PRO A 328 -25.75 -29.30 -25.42
C PRO A 328 -27.18 -29.30 -26.00
N LEU A 329 -27.40 -28.76 -27.21
CA LEU A 329 -28.73 -28.76 -27.85
C LEU A 329 -28.95 -29.93 -28.83
N THR A 330 -27.89 -30.45 -29.46
CA THR A 330 -27.99 -31.50 -30.49
C THR A 330 -27.27 -32.79 -30.13
N GLY A 331 -26.38 -32.77 -29.12
CA GLY A 331 -25.54 -33.89 -28.73
C GLY A 331 -24.36 -34.19 -29.67
N MET A 332 -24.24 -33.49 -30.80
CA MET A 332 -23.17 -33.74 -31.78
C MET A 332 -21.81 -33.30 -31.24
N ALA A 333 -20.78 -34.12 -31.46
CA ALA A 333 -19.38 -33.77 -31.29
C ALA A 333 -18.81 -33.07 -32.55
N LEU A 334 -17.60 -32.52 -32.45
CA LEU A 334 -16.93 -31.94 -33.61
C LEU A 334 -16.58 -32.97 -34.70
N ASP A 335 -16.20 -34.20 -34.32
CA ASP A 335 -15.92 -35.27 -35.28
C ASP A 335 -17.17 -35.72 -36.06
N ASP A 336 -18.34 -35.72 -35.41
CA ASP A 336 -19.62 -35.95 -36.09
C ASP A 336 -19.87 -34.87 -37.16
N LEU A 337 -19.56 -33.60 -36.86
CA LEU A 337 -19.67 -32.51 -37.83
C LEU A 337 -18.69 -32.69 -38.99
N VAL A 338 -17.42 -33.10 -38.76
CA VAL A 338 -16.49 -33.41 -39.86
C VAL A 338 -17.11 -34.47 -40.77
N ARG A 339 -17.62 -35.55 -40.18
CA ARG A 339 -18.22 -36.67 -40.91
C ARG A 339 -19.45 -36.24 -41.71
N LEU A 340 -20.36 -35.48 -41.10
CA LEU A 340 -21.59 -34.99 -41.74
C LEU A 340 -21.30 -33.99 -42.86
N LEU A 341 -20.27 -33.14 -42.71
CA LEU A 341 -19.85 -32.20 -43.74
C LEU A 341 -19.21 -32.92 -44.94
N ASP A 342 -18.41 -33.97 -44.71
CA ASP A 342 -17.87 -34.81 -45.78
C ASP A 342 -18.95 -35.64 -46.48
N ASP A 343 -19.88 -36.24 -45.73
CA ASP A 343 -20.99 -36.99 -46.31
C ASP A 343 -21.93 -36.08 -47.12
N MET A 344 -22.18 -34.85 -46.66
CA MET A 344 -22.94 -33.86 -47.44
C MET A 344 -22.19 -33.44 -48.72
N LYS A 345 -20.85 -33.37 -48.69
CA LYS A 345 -20.04 -33.06 -49.88
C LYS A 345 -20.02 -34.21 -50.89
N ALA A 346 -19.82 -35.44 -50.42
CA ALA A 346 -19.70 -36.64 -51.25
C ALA A 346 -21.04 -37.21 -51.75
N TYR A 347 -22.12 -37.09 -50.97
CA TYR A 347 -23.41 -37.71 -51.30
C TYR A 347 -24.52 -36.71 -51.67
N ASP A 348 -24.70 -35.57 -51.00
CA ASP A 348 -25.70 -34.60 -51.44
C ASP A 348 -25.19 -33.78 -52.63
N ILE A 349 -23.99 -33.18 -52.51
CA ILE A 349 -23.47 -32.20 -53.47
C ILE A 349 -23.07 -32.83 -54.81
N ASP A 350 -22.28 -33.90 -54.82
CA ASP A 350 -21.85 -34.54 -56.08
C ASP A 350 -23.00 -35.25 -56.82
N GLN A 351 -24.00 -35.81 -56.10
CA GLN A 351 -25.19 -36.38 -56.73
C GLN A 351 -26.09 -35.32 -57.39
N LEU A 352 -26.16 -34.10 -56.85
CA LEU A 352 -26.85 -32.98 -57.50
C LEU A 352 -26.06 -32.43 -58.69
N ARG A 353 -24.72 -32.37 -58.58
CA ARG A 353 -23.86 -31.77 -59.61
C ARG A 353 -23.87 -32.59 -60.92
N ALA A 354 -23.78 -33.92 -60.85
CA ALA A 354 -23.61 -34.75 -62.05
C ALA A 354 -24.81 -34.67 -63.05
N PRO A 355 -26.09 -34.76 -62.64
CA PRO A 355 -27.22 -34.56 -63.55
C PRO A 355 -27.29 -33.16 -64.14
N LEU A 356 -26.99 -32.11 -63.35
CA LEU A 356 -27.01 -30.73 -63.86
C LEU A 356 -25.99 -30.52 -64.98
N LEU A 357 -24.78 -31.08 -64.85
CA LEU A 357 -23.75 -31.07 -65.88
C LEU A 357 -24.15 -31.90 -67.11
N GLN A 358 -24.52 -33.17 -66.93
CA GLN A 358 -24.82 -34.09 -68.04
C GLN A 358 -26.10 -33.74 -68.81
N LEU A 359 -27.09 -33.15 -68.13
CA LEU A 359 -28.35 -32.73 -68.73
C LEU A 359 -28.33 -31.25 -69.14
N GLY A 360 -27.30 -30.47 -68.81
CA GLY A 360 -27.25 -29.04 -69.11
C GLY A 360 -28.47 -28.31 -68.54
N ILE A 361 -28.65 -28.42 -67.22
CA ILE A 361 -29.73 -27.77 -66.45
C ILE A 361 -29.14 -26.54 -65.77
N SER A 362 -29.78 -25.40 -65.99
CA SER A 362 -29.31 -24.08 -65.58
C SER A 362 -30.47 -23.08 -65.67
N LYS A 363 -30.47 -22.07 -64.80
CA LYS A 363 -31.39 -20.92 -64.85
C LYS A 363 -30.97 -19.94 -65.94
N ASP A 364 -29.66 -19.77 -66.12
CA ASP A 364 -29.06 -18.93 -67.16
C ASP A 364 -27.81 -19.59 -67.76
N SER A 365 -28.03 -20.28 -68.89
CA SER A 365 -27.01 -21.03 -69.63
C SER A 365 -25.82 -20.19 -70.11
N SER A 366 -25.92 -18.84 -70.09
CA SER A 366 -24.82 -17.94 -70.46
C SER A 366 -23.88 -17.63 -69.30
N LYS A 367 -24.38 -17.66 -68.07
CA LYS A 367 -23.60 -17.30 -66.86
C LYS A 367 -22.67 -18.42 -66.39
N VAL A 368 -23.10 -19.68 -66.48
CA VAL A 368 -22.32 -20.83 -66.00
C VAL A 368 -20.94 -20.95 -66.71
N PRO A 369 -20.83 -20.84 -68.05
CA PRO A 369 -19.53 -20.88 -68.72
C PRO A 369 -18.64 -19.66 -68.40
N LEU A 370 -19.25 -18.50 -68.14
CA LEU A 370 -18.53 -17.27 -67.76
C LEU A 370 -17.93 -17.40 -66.36
N TYR A 371 -18.71 -17.93 -65.40
CA TYR A 371 -18.27 -18.20 -64.04
C TYR A 371 -17.09 -19.18 -64.02
N TYR A 372 -17.23 -20.37 -64.61
CA TYR A 372 -16.16 -21.38 -64.57
C TYR A 372 -14.87 -20.92 -65.25
N ARG A 373 -14.94 -20.24 -66.39
CA ARG A 373 -13.74 -19.67 -67.06
C ARG A 373 -13.07 -18.58 -66.22
N THR A 374 -13.83 -17.80 -65.46
CA THR A 374 -13.28 -16.80 -64.54
C THR A 374 -12.58 -17.49 -63.38
N ARG A 375 -13.23 -18.49 -62.77
CA ARG A 375 -12.70 -19.25 -61.62
C ARG A 375 -11.45 -20.05 -61.97
N ILE A 376 -11.41 -20.72 -63.13
CA ILE A 376 -10.20 -21.38 -63.65
C ILE A 376 -9.06 -20.37 -63.76
N LYS A 377 -9.30 -19.20 -64.36
CA LYS A 377 -8.28 -18.15 -64.53
C LYS A 377 -7.78 -17.52 -63.23
N GLU A 378 -8.58 -17.55 -62.16
CA GLU A 378 -8.12 -17.19 -60.81
C GLU A 378 -7.17 -18.26 -60.25
N LEU A 379 -7.57 -19.52 -60.30
CA LEU A 379 -6.77 -20.66 -59.83
C LEU A 379 -5.46 -20.83 -60.62
N GLU A 380 -5.45 -20.55 -61.93
CA GLU A 380 -4.24 -20.55 -62.74
C GLU A 380 -3.18 -19.55 -62.23
N ARG A 381 -3.62 -18.35 -61.82
CA ARG A 381 -2.76 -17.30 -61.24
C ARG A 381 -2.31 -17.65 -59.84
N GLU A 382 -3.18 -18.27 -59.05
CA GLU A 382 -2.83 -18.78 -57.73
C GLU A 382 -1.71 -19.83 -57.85
N ARG A 383 -1.89 -20.84 -58.71
CA ARG A 383 -0.88 -21.86 -59.06
C ARG A 383 0.43 -21.24 -59.54
N GLU A 384 0.38 -20.22 -60.39
CA GLU A 384 1.56 -19.47 -60.83
C GLU A 384 2.28 -18.79 -59.65
N SER A 385 1.53 -18.13 -58.75
CA SER A 385 2.12 -17.49 -57.56
C SER A 385 2.74 -18.48 -56.57
N LEU A 386 2.12 -19.66 -56.40
CA LEU A 386 2.65 -20.77 -55.60
C LEU A 386 3.95 -21.31 -56.23
N GLY A 387 3.99 -21.48 -57.56
CA GLY A 387 5.19 -21.88 -58.30
C GLY A 387 6.35 -20.89 -58.16
N LEU A 388 6.07 -19.58 -58.24
CA LEU A 388 7.07 -18.53 -57.97
C LEU A 388 7.60 -18.57 -56.53
N ARG A 389 6.76 -18.97 -55.57
CA ARG A 389 7.16 -19.13 -54.16
C ARG A 389 7.98 -20.40 -53.92
N VAL A 390 7.64 -21.52 -54.55
CA VAL A 390 8.48 -22.74 -54.56
C VAL A 390 9.86 -22.41 -55.13
N ALA A 391 9.92 -21.75 -56.29
CA ALA A 391 11.17 -21.35 -56.92
C ALA A 391 12.02 -20.42 -56.04
N SER A 392 11.41 -19.50 -55.28
CA SER A 392 12.16 -18.60 -54.39
C SER A 392 12.70 -19.28 -53.13
N LEU A 393 12.00 -20.29 -52.60
CA LEU A 393 12.50 -21.13 -51.50
C LEU A 393 13.64 -22.07 -51.97
N GLN A 394 13.50 -22.70 -53.14
CA GLN A 394 14.56 -23.52 -53.75
C GLN A 394 15.82 -22.67 -54.00
N ASN A 395 15.68 -21.47 -54.58
CA ASN A 395 16.79 -20.52 -54.74
C ASN A 395 17.40 -20.07 -53.39
N ALA A 396 16.67 -20.12 -52.28
CA ALA A 396 17.20 -19.84 -50.95
C ALA A 396 17.99 -21.03 -50.39
N GLU A 397 17.53 -22.27 -50.61
CA GLU A 397 18.28 -23.48 -50.25
C GLU A 397 19.59 -23.57 -51.03
N ASP A 398 19.56 -23.37 -52.36
CA ASP A 398 20.76 -23.37 -53.20
C ASP A 398 21.80 -22.35 -52.73
N ARG A 399 21.37 -21.12 -52.40
CA ARG A 399 22.25 -20.08 -51.86
C ARG A 399 22.84 -20.45 -50.50
N TYR A 400 22.07 -21.10 -49.64
CA TYR A 400 22.52 -21.58 -48.34
C TYR A 400 23.56 -22.72 -48.48
N LEU A 401 23.28 -23.70 -49.35
CA LEU A 401 24.18 -24.80 -49.67
C LEU A 401 25.48 -24.31 -50.34
N HIS A 402 25.41 -23.33 -51.24
CA HIS A 402 26.60 -22.71 -51.82
C HIS A 402 27.41 -21.89 -50.81
N ALA A 403 26.78 -21.22 -49.85
CA ALA A 403 27.47 -20.51 -48.78
C ALA A 403 28.24 -21.47 -47.84
N LEU A 404 27.67 -22.65 -47.57
CA LEU A 404 28.34 -23.74 -46.85
C LEU A 404 29.47 -24.38 -47.69
N GLY A 405 29.24 -24.61 -48.98
CA GLY A 405 30.22 -25.24 -49.88
C GLY A 405 31.45 -24.38 -50.21
N ASN A 406 31.32 -23.05 -50.22
CA ASN A 406 32.38 -22.15 -50.65
C ASN A 406 33.41 -21.79 -49.55
N GLN A 407 33.46 -22.54 -48.45
CA GLN A 407 34.48 -22.38 -47.40
C GLN A 407 35.84 -23.01 -47.78
N GLY A 408 35.98 -23.50 -49.02
CA GLY A 408 37.06 -24.40 -49.48
C GLY A 408 37.99 -23.86 -50.57
N ASN A 409 37.91 -22.60 -50.98
CA ASN A 409 39.00 -21.93 -51.69
C ASN A 409 38.87 -20.41 -51.63
N GLY A 410 39.97 -19.70 -51.35
CA GLY A 410 39.97 -18.25 -51.20
C GLY A 410 40.47 -17.52 -52.45
N GLU A 411 39.59 -16.74 -53.09
CA GLU A 411 40.02 -15.59 -53.88
C GLU A 411 39.02 -14.44 -53.72
N SER A 412 39.52 -13.22 -53.60
CA SER A 412 38.76 -12.08 -53.06
C SER A 412 38.09 -11.23 -54.14
N SER A 413 36.76 -11.18 -54.13
CA SER A 413 35.99 -10.12 -54.79
C SER A 413 35.05 -9.48 -53.76
N ALA A 414 35.11 -8.15 -53.64
CA ALA A 414 34.50 -7.42 -52.54
C ALA A 414 33.01 -7.14 -52.76
N ASN A 415 32.17 -7.45 -51.77
CA ASN A 415 30.76 -7.05 -51.73
C ASN A 415 30.36 -6.67 -50.28
N PRO A 416 29.83 -5.47 -49.99
CA PRO A 416 29.92 -4.85 -48.66
C PRO A 416 28.82 -5.28 -47.65
N MET A 417 28.48 -6.57 -47.60
CA MET A 417 27.54 -7.13 -46.60
C MET A 417 28.11 -8.30 -45.76
N GLY A 418 29.39 -8.64 -45.92
CA GLY A 418 29.98 -9.86 -45.33
C GLY A 418 29.96 -9.94 -43.80
N ALA A 419 30.18 -8.83 -43.07
CA ALA A 419 30.43 -8.88 -41.62
C ALA A 419 29.24 -9.42 -40.80
N ALA A 420 28.04 -8.84 -40.94
CA ALA A 420 26.84 -9.27 -40.22
C ALA A 420 26.35 -10.67 -40.65
N PHE A 421 26.71 -11.11 -41.86
CA PHE A 421 26.44 -12.46 -42.34
C PHE A 421 27.39 -13.49 -41.70
N LEU A 422 28.67 -13.14 -41.50
CA LEU A 422 29.66 -14.01 -40.87
C LEU A 422 29.36 -14.23 -39.37
N ASP A 423 29.01 -13.19 -38.61
CA ASP A 423 28.56 -13.36 -37.21
C ASP A 423 27.30 -14.25 -37.12
N LYS A 424 26.40 -14.15 -38.11
CA LYS A 424 25.20 -14.98 -38.18
C LYS A 424 25.48 -16.42 -38.63
N ILE A 425 26.53 -16.67 -39.41
CA ILE A 425 27.02 -18.03 -39.71
C ILE A 425 27.70 -18.63 -38.47
N VAL A 426 28.57 -17.88 -37.78
CA VAL A 426 29.26 -18.35 -36.57
C VAL A 426 28.28 -18.70 -35.46
N SER A 427 27.24 -17.88 -35.24
CA SER A 427 26.18 -18.18 -34.28
C SER A 427 25.22 -19.30 -34.70
N MET A 428 25.11 -19.62 -36.00
CA MET A 428 24.38 -20.81 -36.50
C MET A 428 25.27 -22.04 -36.72
N SER A 429 26.56 -21.99 -36.38
CA SER A 429 27.52 -23.09 -36.56
C SER A 429 27.26 -24.33 -35.68
N ASN A 430 26.20 -24.32 -34.87
CA ASN A 430 25.71 -25.50 -34.17
C ASN A 430 25.06 -26.45 -35.19
N LYS A 431 25.69 -27.59 -35.50
CA LYS A 431 25.22 -28.54 -36.54
C LYS A 431 23.73 -28.94 -36.45
N SER A 432 23.14 -28.92 -35.26
CA SER A 432 21.70 -29.16 -35.07
C SER A 432 20.83 -28.15 -35.84
N THR A 433 21.16 -26.86 -35.79
CA THR A 433 20.32 -25.78 -36.36
C THR A 433 20.31 -25.74 -37.89
N ASP A 434 21.39 -26.18 -38.55
CA ASP A 434 21.46 -26.40 -40.01
C ASP A 434 20.42 -27.44 -40.44
N THR A 435 20.48 -28.65 -39.85
CA THR A 435 19.50 -29.71 -40.15
C THR A 435 18.06 -29.29 -39.93
N THR A 436 17.75 -28.58 -38.84
CA THR A 436 16.38 -28.10 -38.61
C THR A 436 15.95 -26.99 -39.59
N TYR A 437 16.87 -26.12 -40.00
CA TYR A 437 16.56 -25.06 -40.98
C TYR A 437 16.26 -25.66 -42.36
N ARG A 438 17.07 -26.63 -42.81
CA ARG A 438 16.82 -27.35 -44.07
C ARG A 438 15.55 -28.20 -44.02
N GLN A 439 15.26 -28.85 -42.89
CA GLN A 439 14.00 -29.55 -42.68
C GLN A 439 12.79 -28.61 -42.77
N ALA A 440 12.85 -27.43 -42.16
CA ALA A 440 11.79 -26.42 -42.25
C ALA A 440 11.60 -25.91 -43.69
N LEU A 441 12.69 -25.54 -44.39
CA LEU A 441 12.63 -25.03 -45.76
C LEU A 441 12.12 -26.09 -46.76
N SER A 442 12.49 -27.35 -46.56
CA SER A 442 11.96 -28.49 -47.32
C SER A 442 10.48 -28.74 -47.00
N ALA A 443 10.07 -28.66 -45.73
CA ALA A 443 8.67 -28.81 -45.32
C ALA A 443 7.76 -27.71 -45.89
N ASP A 444 8.20 -26.44 -45.83
CA ASP A 444 7.53 -25.30 -46.46
C ASP A 444 7.37 -25.52 -47.98
N THR A 445 8.43 -25.96 -48.65
CA THR A 445 8.41 -26.28 -50.09
C THR A 445 7.38 -27.37 -50.40
N ILE A 446 7.42 -28.48 -49.68
CA ILE A 446 6.47 -29.60 -49.82
C ILE A 446 5.03 -29.15 -49.50
N GLN A 447 4.82 -28.24 -48.56
CA GLN A 447 3.51 -27.70 -48.23
C GLN A 447 2.94 -26.82 -49.37
N ILE A 448 3.76 -25.97 -49.97
CA ILE A 448 3.35 -25.11 -51.09
C ILE A 448 3.16 -25.93 -52.38
N GLU A 449 3.97 -26.97 -52.60
CA GLU A 449 3.76 -27.94 -53.68
C GLU A 449 2.43 -28.69 -53.52
N LYS A 450 2.10 -29.15 -52.31
CA LYS A 450 0.78 -29.76 -52.02
C LYS A 450 -0.38 -28.80 -52.31
N GLN A 451 -0.26 -27.53 -51.95
CA GLN A 451 -1.26 -26.50 -52.30
C GLN A 451 -1.39 -26.35 -53.82
N SER A 452 -0.27 -26.27 -54.54
CA SER A 452 -0.24 -26.17 -56.01
C SER A 452 -0.88 -27.39 -56.70
N ILE A 453 -0.67 -28.60 -56.16
CA ILE A 453 -1.29 -29.84 -56.64
C ILE A 453 -2.82 -29.81 -56.47
N GLU A 454 -3.33 -29.41 -55.31
CA GLU A 454 -4.77 -29.32 -55.06
C GLU A 454 -5.43 -28.22 -55.92
N VAL A 455 -4.78 -27.06 -56.10
CA VAL A 455 -5.24 -26.01 -57.04
C VAL A 455 -5.27 -26.53 -58.48
N ASN A 456 -4.26 -27.29 -58.91
CA ASN A 456 -4.21 -27.84 -60.27
C ASN A 456 -5.26 -28.94 -60.52
N LYS A 457 -5.54 -29.76 -59.50
CA LYS A 457 -6.63 -30.75 -59.47
C LYS A 457 -8.00 -30.07 -59.54
N GLU A 458 -8.18 -28.92 -58.89
CA GLU A 458 -9.40 -28.12 -59.01
C GLU A 458 -9.57 -27.54 -60.41
N ILE A 459 -8.51 -26.99 -61.03
CA ILE A 459 -8.54 -26.52 -62.42
C ILE A 459 -9.05 -27.63 -63.36
N GLN A 460 -8.44 -28.82 -63.30
CA GLN A 460 -8.83 -29.97 -64.14
C GLN A 460 -10.29 -30.41 -63.90
N ARG A 461 -10.78 -30.32 -62.65
CA ARG A 461 -12.17 -30.61 -62.29
C ARG A 461 -13.13 -29.61 -62.95
N LEU A 462 -12.84 -28.31 -62.85
CA LEU A 462 -13.67 -27.25 -63.44
C LEU A 462 -13.64 -27.26 -64.97
N GLU A 463 -12.51 -27.58 -65.59
CA GLU A 463 -12.40 -27.81 -67.04
C GLU A 463 -13.30 -28.96 -67.50
N GLY A 464 -13.29 -30.08 -66.78
CA GLY A 464 -14.17 -31.22 -67.03
C GLY A 464 -15.66 -30.87 -66.89
N PHE A 465 -16.03 -30.13 -65.85
CA PHE A 465 -17.39 -29.63 -65.66
C PHE A 465 -17.84 -28.71 -66.80
N LEU A 466 -16.98 -27.75 -67.19
CA LEU A 466 -17.24 -26.83 -68.29
C LEU A 466 -17.43 -27.56 -69.63
N ALA A 467 -16.63 -28.60 -69.90
CA ALA A 467 -16.74 -29.41 -71.11
C ALA A 467 -18.06 -30.20 -71.16
N LEU A 468 -18.40 -30.93 -70.09
CA LEU A 468 -19.65 -31.70 -69.98
C LEU A 468 -20.88 -30.80 -70.15
N PHE A 469 -20.92 -29.68 -69.43
CA PHE A 469 -22.04 -28.74 -69.48
C PHE A 469 -22.19 -28.10 -70.87
N SER A 470 -21.09 -27.69 -71.50
CA SER A 470 -21.10 -27.12 -72.86
C SER A 470 -21.64 -28.12 -73.88
N GLN A 471 -21.26 -29.40 -73.77
CA GLN A 471 -21.76 -30.48 -74.64
C GLN A 471 -23.26 -30.75 -74.39
N ALA A 472 -23.71 -30.68 -73.14
CA ALA A 472 -25.10 -30.91 -72.74
C ALA A 472 -26.08 -29.75 -73.08
N ILE A 473 -25.56 -28.56 -73.39
CA ILE A 473 -26.35 -27.45 -73.98
C ILE A 473 -26.60 -27.71 -75.48
N VAL A 474 -25.56 -28.15 -76.21
CA VAL A 474 -25.64 -28.42 -77.66
C VAL A 474 -26.53 -29.63 -77.95
N ASN A 475 -26.44 -30.67 -77.11
CA ASN A 475 -27.27 -31.86 -77.19
C ASN A 475 -28.71 -31.55 -76.74
N LYS A 476 -29.70 -31.81 -77.60
CA LYS A 476 -31.14 -31.64 -77.28
C LYS A 476 -31.66 -32.79 -76.40
N THR A 477 -31.20 -32.83 -75.17
CA THR A 477 -31.54 -33.86 -74.17
C THR A 477 -33.03 -33.83 -73.79
N LYS A 478 -33.61 -35.00 -73.46
CA LYS A 478 -35.03 -35.21 -73.15
C LYS A 478 -35.55 -34.22 -72.10
N GLN A 479 -36.50 -33.36 -72.48
CA GLN A 479 -37.02 -32.28 -71.62
C GLN A 479 -37.65 -32.77 -70.30
N GLY A 480 -38.30 -33.94 -70.30
CA GLY A 480 -38.92 -34.51 -69.09
C GLY A 480 -37.90 -34.73 -67.95
N LEU A 481 -36.75 -35.35 -68.24
CA LEU A 481 -35.69 -35.52 -67.24
C LEU A 481 -35.12 -34.17 -66.77
N LYS A 482 -35.01 -33.16 -67.64
CA LYS A 482 -34.59 -31.82 -67.22
C LYS A 482 -35.56 -31.23 -66.18
N GLN A 483 -36.88 -31.39 -66.38
CA GLN A 483 -37.90 -30.88 -65.46
C GLN A 483 -37.92 -31.63 -64.12
N GLU A 484 -37.77 -32.96 -64.16
CA GLU A 484 -37.68 -33.83 -62.98
C GLU A 484 -36.49 -33.44 -62.07
N TYR A 485 -35.29 -33.41 -62.62
CA TYR A 485 -34.09 -33.01 -61.86
C TYR A 485 -34.12 -31.54 -61.43
N THR A 486 -34.71 -30.61 -62.20
CA THR A 486 -34.90 -29.21 -61.74
C THR A 486 -35.77 -29.17 -60.48
N SER A 487 -36.88 -29.92 -60.48
CA SER A 487 -37.80 -30.00 -59.35
C SER A 487 -37.16 -30.66 -58.11
N GLN A 488 -36.26 -31.62 -58.32
CA GLN A 488 -35.44 -32.21 -57.26
C GLN A 488 -34.45 -31.19 -56.67
N VAL A 489 -33.75 -30.43 -57.52
CA VAL A 489 -32.76 -29.42 -57.09
C VAL A 489 -33.44 -28.30 -56.31
N ASP A 490 -34.57 -27.76 -56.79
CA ASP A 490 -35.35 -26.73 -56.08
C ASP A 490 -35.85 -27.21 -54.70
N ARG A 491 -36.06 -28.51 -54.51
CA ARG A 491 -36.46 -29.11 -53.22
C ARG A 491 -35.29 -29.37 -52.28
N VAL A 492 -34.17 -29.88 -52.79
CA VAL A 492 -33.03 -30.32 -51.95
C VAL A 492 -32.14 -29.14 -51.53
N ILE A 493 -31.89 -28.18 -52.42
CA ILE A 493 -31.00 -27.04 -52.16
C ILE A 493 -31.38 -26.25 -50.88
N PRO A 494 -32.66 -25.90 -50.61
CA PRO A 494 -33.04 -25.24 -49.36
C PRO A 494 -32.77 -26.09 -48.10
N GLN A 495 -32.85 -27.43 -48.22
CA GLN A 495 -32.58 -28.34 -47.11
C GLN A 495 -31.07 -28.43 -46.81
N LEU A 496 -30.20 -28.31 -47.82
CA LEU A 496 -28.75 -28.25 -47.63
C LEU A 496 -28.32 -26.97 -46.93
N PHE A 497 -28.88 -25.81 -47.33
CA PHE A 497 -28.61 -24.56 -46.61
C PHE A 497 -29.10 -24.60 -45.16
N LYS A 498 -30.27 -25.19 -44.88
CA LYS A 498 -30.75 -25.36 -43.50
C LYS A 498 -29.82 -26.26 -42.68
N ARG A 499 -29.43 -27.42 -43.21
CA ARG A 499 -28.46 -28.33 -42.54
C ARG A 499 -27.12 -27.64 -42.29
N LEU A 500 -26.64 -26.83 -43.23
CA LEU A 500 -25.37 -26.11 -43.11
C LEU A 500 -25.44 -24.93 -42.13
N GLU A 501 -26.56 -24.20 -42.05
CA GLU A 501 -26.83 -23.19 -41.03
C GLU A 501 -26.95 -23.81 -39.63
N GLU A 502 -27.54 -25.01 -39.52
CA GLU A 502 -27.56 -25.82 -38.30
C GLU A 502 -26.15 -26.22 -37.87
N TYR A 503 -25.35 -26.85 -38.75
CA TYR A 503 -23.96 -27.23 -38.46
C TYR A 503 -23.08 -26.02 -38.08
N ALA A 504 -23.19 -24.90 -38.80
CA ALA A 504 -22.49 -23.67 -38.44
C ALA A 504 -22.89 -23.19 -37.03
N SER A 505 -24.19 -23.20 -36.71
CA SER A 505 -24.70 -22.82 -35.38
C SER A 505 -24.20 -23.75 -34.27
N VAL A 506 -24.03 -25.05 -34.54
CA VAL A 506 -23.43 -26.02 -33.61
C VAL A 506 -21.96 -25.66 -33.34
N THR A 507 -21.16 -25.36 -34.38
CA THR A 507 -19.76 -24.92 -34.18
C THR A 507 -19.65 -23.64 -33.34
N GLN A 508 -20.57 -22.69 -33.51
CA GLN A 508 -20.59 -21.47 -32.71
C GLN A 508 -20.93 -21.73 -31.24
N ARG A 509 -21.88 -22.63 -30.93
CA ARG A 509 -22.20 -22.99 -29.54
C ARG A 509 -21.05 -23.73 -28.86
N ILE A 510 -20.40 -24.66 -29.57
CA ILE A 510 -19.20 -25.36 -29.07
C ILE A 510 -18.05 -24.38 -28.81
N SER A 511 -17.77 -23.47 -29.75
CA SER A 511 -16.75 -22.42 -29.59
C SER A 511 -17.03 -21.52 -28.38
N ASN A 512 -18.28 -21.07 -28.23
CA ASN A 512 -18.69 -20.27 -27.07
C ASN A 512 -18.55 -21.05 -25.75
N ARG A 513 -18.88 -22.35 -25.74
CA ARG A 513 -18.78 -23.22 -24.55
C ARG A 513 -17.33 -23.44 -24.12
N LEU A 514 -16.43 -23.73 -25.06
CA LEU A 514 -14.97 -23.81 -24.82
C LEU A 514 -14.43 -22.50 -24.24
N ARG A 515 -14.75 -21.37 -24.89
CA ARG A 515 -14.38 -20.04 -24.38
C ARG A 515 -14.91 -19.83 -22.96
N TYR A 516 -16.18 -20.11 -22.71
CA TYR A 516 -16.84 -19.82 -21.44
C TYR A 516 -16.20 -20.60 -20.28
N ALA A 517 -15.84 -21.87 -20.52
CA ALA A 517 -15.08 -22.68 -19.57
C ALA A 517 -13.69 -22.07 -19.27
N ALA A 518 -12.99 -21.55 -20.28
CA ALA A 518 -11.68 -20.92 -20.10
C ALA A 518 -11.78 -19.55 -19.40
N ASP A 519 -12.80 -18.75 -19.76
CA ASP A 519 -13.15 -17.48 -19.10
C ASP A 519 -13.58 -17.69 -17.63
N ILE A 520 -14.12 -18.87 -17.28
CA ILE A 520 -14.39 -19.32 -15.89
C ILE A 520 -13.10 -19.74 -15.19
N GLN A 521 -12.32 -20.66 -15.78
CA GLN A 521 -11.09 -21.19 -15.18
C GLN A 521 -10.09 -20.04 -14.87
N GLY A 522 -9.97 -19.08 -15.80
CA GLY A 522 -9.17 -17.87 -15.64
C GLY A 522 -9.67 -16.86 -14.61
N VAL A 523 -10.84 -17.05 -13.98
CA VAL A 523 -11.24 -16.25 -12.80
C VAL A 523 -10.42 -16.65 -11.59
N TYR A 524 -10.23 -17.96 -11.37
CA TYR A 524 -9.68 -18.49 -10.13
C TYR A 524 -8.15 -18.42 -10.04
N GLY A 525 -7.46 -18.29 -11.19
CA GLY A 525 -6.01 -18.22 -11.27
C GLY A 525 -5.35 -19.42 -10.61
N ASP A 526 -4.23 -19.20 -9.90
CA ASP A 526 -3.44 -20.24 -9.24
C ASP A 526 -4.05 -20.76 -7.92
N SER A 527 -5.39 -20.89 -7.84
CA SER A 527 -6.05 -21.50 -6.66
C SER A 527 -5.62 -22.96 -6.48
N ALA A 528 -5.39 -23.35 -5.22
CA ALA A 528 -5.05 -24.73 -4.86
C ALA A 528 -6.16 -25.75 -5.17
N PHE A 529 -7.39 -25.30 -5.45
CA PHE A 529 -8.53 -26.12 -5.83
C PHE A 529 -8.91 -25.99 -7.32
N LEU A 530 -8.07 -25.36 -8.15
CA LEU A 530 -8.33 -25.12 -9.57
C LEU A 530 -8.71 -26.42 -10.30
N LEU A 531 -9.88 -26.41 -10.96
CA LEU A 531 -10.35 -27.54 -11.75
C LEU A 531 -9.73 -27.54 -13.16
N PRO A 532 -9.51 -28.73 -13.77
CA PRO A 532 -9.19 -28.82 -15.19
C PRO A 532 -10.36 -28.30 -16.04
N LEU A 533 -10.05 -27.84 -17.25
CA LEU A 533 -11.00 -27.12 -18.10
C LEU A 533 -12.22 -27.99 -18.48
N ASP A 534 -12.03 -29.29 -18.62
CA ASP A 534 -13.10 -30.25 -18.94
C ASP A 534 -14.18 -30.37 -17.85
N ALA A 535 -13.86 -30.10 -16.59
CA ALA A 535 -14.84 -30.12 -15.49
C ALA A 535 -16.01 -29.14 -15.72
N TYR A 536 -15.78 -28.05 -16.46
CA TYR A 536 -16.80 -27.08 -16.86
C TYR A 536 -17.49 -27.43 -18.19
N LEU A 537 -16.99 -28.45 -18.90
CA LEU A 537 -17.48 -28.94 -20.20
C LEU A 537 -18.30 -30.25 -20.09
N GLN A 538 -18.14 -31.03 -19.02
CA GLN A 538 -18.85 -32.31 -18.85
C GLN A 538 -20.37 -32.15 -18.61
N ASP A 539 -21.19 -32.77 -19.46
CA ASP A 539 -22.66 -32.90 -19.31
C ASP A 539 -23.08 -34.04 -18.37
N THR A 540 -22.26 -34.38 -17.38
CA THR A 540 -22.56 -35.44 -16.42
C THR A 540 -23.72 -35.03 -15.49
N THR A 541 -24.77 -35.86 -15.46
CA THR A 541 -26.01 -35.65 -14.69
C THR A 541 -25.97 -36.24 -13.28
N THR A 542 -24.88 -36.92 -12.91
CA THR A 542 -24.86 -37.92 -11.84
C THR A 542 -24.07 -37.56 -10.58
N THR A 543 -23.23 -36.51 -10.60
CA THR A 543 -22.18 -36.31 -9.60
C THR A 543 -22.39 -35.16 -8.62
N LEU A 544 -23.22 -34.17 -8.94
CA LEU A 544 -23.36 -32.95 -8.14
C LEU A 544 -24.83 -32.68 -7.78
N SER A 545 -25.17 -32.90 -6.51
CA SER A 545 -26.41 -32.43 -5.87
C SER A 545 -26.15 -31.20 -4.98
N SER A 546 -24.99 -30.57 -5.11
CA SER A 546 -24.32 -29.85 -4.02
C SER A 546 -23.80 -28.45 -4.36
N ALA A 547 -23.64 -28.03 -5.62
CA ALA A 547 -23.21 -26.67 -5.87
C ALA A 547 -24.39 -25.69 -5.73
N SER A 548 -24.22 -24.71 -4.85
CA SER A 548 -25.20 -23.65 -4.65
C SER A 548 -25.20 -22.66 -5.83
N PRO A 549 -26.33 -22.00 -6.11
CA PRO A 549 -26.33 -20.77 -6.90
C PRO A 549 -25.40 -19.72 -6.27
N LEU A 550 -24.95 -18.73 -7.06
CA LEU A 550 -24.05 -17.67 -6.57
C LEU A 550 -24.66 -16.81 -5.44
N ILE A 551 -25.98 -16.82 -5.25
CA ILE A 551 -26.67 -16.02 -4.22
C ILE A 551 -26.36 -16.55 -2.80
N PRO A 552 -26.61 -17.82 -2.43
CA PRO A 552 -26.11 -18.38 -1.18
C PRO A 552 -24.62 -18.17 -0.91
N LEU A 553 -23.76 -18.22 -1.94
CA LEU A 553 -22.31 -18.01 -1.77
C LEU A 553 -21.95 -16.54 -1.49
N LYS A 554 -22.71 -15.59 -2.05
CA LYS A 554 -22.66 -14.17 -1.65
C LYS A 554 -23.08 -13.99 -0.20
N ASP A 555 -24.13 -14.68 0.24
CA ASP A 555 -24.64 -14.59 1.61
C ASP A 555 -23.71 -15.24 2.64
N GLU A 556 -23.02 -16.34 2.28
CA GLU A 556 -21.93 -16.93 3.09
C GLU A 556 -20.74 -15.96 3.19
N LEU A 557 -20.27 -15.40 2.07
CA LEU A 557 -19.18 -14.42 2.05
C LEU A 557 -19.50 -13.17 2.90
N LEU A 558 -20.74 -12.68 2.82
CA LEU A 558 -21.23 -11.55 3.63
C LEU A 558 -21.12 -11.84 5.13
N ARG A 559 -21.57 -13.02 5.59
CA ARG A 559 -21.50 -13.40 7.02
C ARG A 559 -20.06 -13.50 7.52
N TYR A 560 -19.14 -14.00 6.69
CA TYR A 560 -17.72 -14.07 7.06
C TYR A 560 -17.10 -12.67 7.10
N SER A 561 -17.44 -11.80 6.16
CA SER A 561 -17.04 -10.38 6.16
C SER A 561 -17.57 -9.63 7.39
N GLU A 562 -18.85 -9.81 7.76
CA GLU A 562 -19.46 -9.22 8.97
C GLU A 562 -18.80 -9.75 10.27
N THR A 563 -18.39 -11.02 10.28
CA THR A 563 -17.66 -11.63 11.40
C THR A 563 -16.24 -11.05 11.54
N VAL A 564 -15.54 -10.82 10.42
CA VAL A 564 -14.22 -10.17 10.42
C VAL A 564 -14.33 -8.69 10.80
N GLU A 565 -15.35 -7.96 10.34
CA GLU A 565 -15.64 -6.57 10.78
C GLU A 565 -15.81 -6.51 12.32
N ARG A 566 -16.53 -7.46 12.93
CA ARG A 566 -16.69 -7.55 14.40
C ARG A 566 -15.38 -7.87 15.13
N ILE A 567 -14.58 -8.83 14.63
CA ILE A 567 -13.29 -9.20 15.25
C ILE A 567 -12.26 -8.06 15.14
N ILE A 568 -12.20 -7.37 14.01
CA ILE A 568 -11.41 -6.15 13.85
C ILE A 568 -11.85 -5.09 14.86
N SER A 569 -13.16 -4.94 15.07
CA SER A 569 -13.72 -3.97 16.02
C SER A 569 -13.39 -4.30 17.47
N SER A 570 -13.42 -5.57 17.88
CA SER A 570 -13.01 -5.97 19.24
C SER A 570 -11.50 -5.78 19.47
N LEU A 571 -10.65 -6.21 18.53
CA LEU A 571 -9.20 -5.99 18.60
C LEU A 571 -8.82 -4.50 18.64
N ASN A 572 -9.49 -3.66 17.85
CA ASN A 572 -9.30 -2.22 17.91
C ASN A 572 -9.74 -1.63 19.28
N ASN A 573 -10.86 -2.10 19.84
CA ASN A 573 -11.35 -1.65 21.15
C ASN A 573 -10.42 -2.07 22.31
N GLU A 574 -9.84 -3.27 22.26
CA GLU A 574 -8.79 -3.68 23.21
C GLU A 574 -7.53 -2.83 23.07
N ARG A 575 -7.13 -2.46 21.84
CA ARG A 575 -6.05 -1.51 21.59
C ARG A 575 -6.38 -0.08 22.05
N TYR A 576 -7.65 0.37 22.04
CA TYR A 576 -8.06 1.61 22.69
C TYR A 576 -7.96 1.53 24.23
N GLY A 577 -7.96 0.33 24.82
CA GLY A 577 -7.57 0.12 26.23
C GLY A 577 -6.09 0.42 26.51
N LEU A 578 -5.21 0.41 25.49
CA LEU A 578 -3.78 0.70 25.59
C LEU A 578 -3.42 2.19 25.40
N VAL A 579 -4.39 3.11 25.44
CA VAL A 579 -4.17 4.57 25.39
C VAL A 579 -3.14 5.07 26.44
N ASN A 580 -3.00 4.36 27.57
CA ASN A 580 -1.97 4.61 28.60
C ASN A 580 -0.51 4.26 28.18
N THR A 581 -0.18 4.10 26.90
CA THR A 581 1.15 3.64 26.44
C THR A 581 2.02 4.66 25.69
N LEU A 582 1.53 5.87 25.37
CA LEU A 582 2.37 6.89 24.73
C LEU A 582 3.25 7.69 25.72
N TYR A 583 2.80 7.88 26.97
CA TYR A 583 3.61 8.50 28.03
C TYR A 583 3.37 7.87 29.39
N ARG A 584 4.28 8.19 30.33
CA ARG A 584 4.15 7.97 31.76
C ARG A 584 4.54 9.24 32.51
N GLN A 585 3.80 9.58 33.57
CA GLN A 585 4.20 10.65 34.48
C GLN A 585 5.35 10.17 35.38
N LEU A 586 6.41 10.97 35.50
CA LEU A 586 7.64 10.61 36.21
C LEU A 586 7.84 11.44 37.50
N GLY A 587 6.75 11.98 38.05
CA GLY A 587 6.69 12.78 39.27
C GLY A 587 5.37 13.51 39.38
N GLU A 588 5.07 14.04 40.57
CA GLU A 588 3.94 14.94 40.78
C GLU A 588 4.24 16.34 40.20
N PRO A 589 3.21 17.14 39.83
CA PRO A 589 3.42 18.51 39.37
C PRO A 589 3.96 19.37 40.52
N THR A 590 5.03 20.11 40.26
CA THR A 590 5.77 20.87 41.28
C THR A 590 5.80 22.36 40.99
N LYS A 591 5.76 23.17 42.04
CA LYS A 591 5.95 24.62 42.00
C LYS A 591 7.43 24.96 42.12
N ILE A 592 7.95 25.73 41.17
CA ILE A 592 9.34 26.18 41.13
C ILE A 592 9.46 27.47 41.95
N GLU A 593 9.75 27.34 43.24
CA GLU A 593 10.05 28.51 44.08
C GLU A 593 11.46 29.06 43.80
N GLN A 594 11.56 30.07 42.94
CA GLN A 594 12.79 30.85 42.79
C GLN A 594 13.07 31.65 44.06
N GLY A 595 13.91 31.10 44.94
CA GLY A 595 14.23 31.70 46.23
C GLY A 595 14.72 33.15 46.13
N PHE A 596 14.01 34.06 46.82
CA PHE A 596 13.98 35.53 46.74
C PHE A 596 15.26 36.35 46.45
N LEU A 597 16.46 35.78 46.51
CA LEU A 597 17.71 36.47 46.18
C LEU A 597 18.72 35.49 45.54
N SER A 598 19.23 35.83 44.36
CA SER A 598 20.41 35.19 43.76
C SER A 598 21.61 35.22 44.71
N LYS A 599 22.50 34.22 44.65
CA LYS A 599 23.76 34.21 45.42
C LYS A 599 24.55 35.53 45.26
N GLN A 600 24.58 36.11 44.06
CA GLN A 600 25.23 37.38 43.80
C GLN A 600 24.50 38.56 44.47
N GLN A 601 23.16 38.59 44.42
CA GLN A 601 22.35 39.63 45.07
C GLN A 601 22.48 39.58 46.61
N LYS A 602 22.55 38.39 47.21
CA LYS A 602 22.84 38.22 48.65
C LYS A 602 24.19 38.84 49.02
N VAL A 603 25.23 38.65 48.20
CA VAL A 603 26.55 39.26 48.39
C VAL A 603 26.51 40.77 48.22
N VAL A 604 25.83 41.30 47.21
CA VAL A 604 25.67 42.76 47.02
C VAL A 604 24.93 43.42 48.19
N LEU A 605 23.85 42.81 48.69
CA LEU A 605 23.10 43.33 49.84
C LEU A 605 23.92 43.24 51.14
N PHE A 606 24.75 42.22 51.30
CA PHE A 606 25.72 42.15 52.41
C PHE A 606 26.76 43.26 52.33
N LEU A 607 27.43 43.45 51.18
CA LEU A 607 28.40 44.54 50.99
C LEU A 607 27.76 45.93 51.17
N GLY A 608 26.53 46.15 50.71
CA GLY A 608 25.79 47.40 50.91
C GLY A 608 25.60 47.74 52.38
N ASN A 609 25.15 46.79 53.19
CA ASN A 609 24.96 46.96 54.63
C ASN A 609 26.28 47.15 55.40
N VAL A 610 27.34 46.44 55.01
CA VAL A 610 28.70 46.63 55.56
C VAL A 610 29.22 48.03 55.23
N SER A 611 29.12 48.46 53.97
CA SER A 611 29.55 49.80 53.52
C SER A 611 28.82 50.92 54.28
N LEU A 612 27.49 50.84 54.39
CA LEU A 612 26.69 51.83 55.12
C LEU A 612 27.05 51.87 56.62
N SER A 613 27.28 50.69 57.22
CA SER A 613 27.72 50.56 58.62
C SER A 613 29.10 51.20 58.84
N CYS A 614 30.07 50.95 57.95
CA CYS A 614 31.36 51.62 57.95
C CYS A 614 31.22 53.14 57.80
N PHE A 615 30.34 53.63 56.92
CA PHE A 615 30.12 55.07 56.71
C PHE A 615 29.52 55.76 57.94
N ALA A 616 28.55 55.13 58.61
CA ALA A 616 27.99 55.62 59.86
C ALA A 616 29.04 55.66 60.99
N LEU A 617 29.87 54.62 61.10
CA LEU A 617 30.94 54.53 62.10
C LEU A 617 32.03 55.60 61.85
N PHE A 618 32.38 55.85 60.58
CA PHE A 618 33.30 56.92 60.18
C PHE A 618 32.76 58.32 60.51
N LEU A 619 31.46 58.56 60.28
CA LEU A 619 30.77 59.80 60.68
C LEU A 619 30.79 60.00 62.21
N ILE A 620 30.54 58.95 62.99
CA ILE A 620 30.60 59.00 64.46
C ILE A 620 32.02 59.31 64.94
N ILE A 621 33.04 58.69 64.33
CA ILE A 621 34.46 58.97 64.61
C ILE A 621 34.81 60.43 64.28
N ALA A 622 34.42 60.93 63.10
CA ALA A 622 34.69 62.30 62.67
C ALA A 622 34.03 63.34 63.60
N VAL A 623 32.80 63.09 64.06
CA VAL A 623 32.11 63.94 65.05
C VAL A 623 32.81 63.91 66.40
N ASN A 624 33.29 62.75 66.87
CA ASN A 624 34.00 62.65 68.15
C ASN A 624 35.40 63.28 68.12
N LEU A 625 36.14 63.17 67.00
CA LEU A 625 37.40 63.89 66.78
C LEU A 625 37.19 65.40 66.80
N LYS A 626 36.17 65.90 66.10
CA LYS A 626 35.79 67.33 66.13
C LYS A 626 35.33 67.81 67.52
N ARG A 627 34.93 66.89 68.40
CA ARG A 627 34.56 67.16 69.80
C ARG A 627 35.77 67.20 70.74
N ARG A 628 36.77 66.32 70.56
CA ARG A 628 37.97 66.27 71.42
C ARG A 628 38.82 67.53 71.36
N ASN A 629 38.90 68.19 70.20
CA ASN A 629 39.71 69.41 70.01
C ASN A 629 39.12 70.69 70.68
N VAL A 630 38.09 70.59 71.52
CA VAL A 630 37.39 71.75 72.13
C VAL A 630 37.43 71.75 73.66
N THR A 631 37.78 70.64 74.33
CA THR A 631 37.75 70.53 75.81
C THR A 631 38.95 69.77 76.36
N SER A 632 40.17 70.28 76.15
CA SER A 632 41.39 69.78 76.79
C SER A 632 42.41 70.91 77.06
N SER A 633 42.11 71.76 78.03
CA SER A 633 43.07 72.67 78.67
C SER A 633 42.67 72.83 80.14
N SER A 634 43.66 72.83 81.05
CA SER A 634 43.51 72.55 82.50
C SER A 634 43.00 71.13 82.80
N ARG A 635 43.64 70.26 83.62
CA ARG A 635 44.74 70.36 84.62
C ARG A 635 44.48 71.31 85.79
N ASP A 636 44.75 70.96 87.05
CA ASP A 636 45.16 69.70 87.71
C ASP A 636 44.75 69.83 89.22
N ILE A 637 45.41 69.11 90.16
CA ILE A 637 45.39 69.31 91.64
C ILE A 637 44.14 68.67 92.34
N ALA A 638 44.21 67.45 92.91
CA ALA A 638 44.77 67.04 94.24
C ALA A 638 43.82 67.35 95.43
N THR A 639 43.76 66.66 96.60
CA THR A 639 44.53 65.54 97.21
C THR A 639 43.75 64.95 98.42
N ALA A 640 44.08 63.72 98.88
CA ALA A 640 43.85 63.19 100.26
C ALA A 640 42.36 63.02 100.74
N SER A 641 41.98 62.28 101.82
CA SER A 641 42.56 61.16 102.61
C SER A 641 41.51 60.58 103.60
N GLY A 642 41.62 59.32 104.04
CA GLY A 642 40.85 58.70 105.16
C GLY A 642 39.87 57.59 104.71
N VAL A 643 39.77 56.37 105.29
CA VAL A 643 39.54 55.92 106.70
C VAL A 643 38.06 56.04 107.11
N SER A 644 37.31 55.01 107.57
CA SER A 644 37.53 53.54 107.60
C SER A 644 36.27 52.75 108.08
N SER A 645 35.98 51.58 107.49
CA SER A 645 35.30 50.40 108.09
C SER A 645 35.41 49.22 107.10
N THR A 646 35.78 47.96 107.44
CA THR A 646 35.19 46.96 108.37
C THR A 646 33.72 46.62 108.03
N PHE A 647 33.29 45.35 107.90
CA PHE A 647 33.88 44.08 108.34
C PHE A 647 33.47 42.89 107.42
N SER A 648 34.25 41.80 107.46
CA SER A 648 33.97 40.35 107.24
C SER A 648 32.66 39.84 106.59
N SER A 649 32.62 38.71 105.86
CA SER A 649 33.67 37.72 105.49
C SER A 649 33.11 36.60 104.58
N ASP A 650 33.93 36.12 103.63
CA ASP A 650 34.19 34.69 103.27
C ASP A 650 33.04 33.71 102.92
N THR A 651 33.24 32.60 102.17
CA THR A 651 34.42 31.94 101.55
C THR A 651 33.95 31.29 100.22
N LEU A 652 34.72 31.25 99.11
CA LEU A 652 35.69 30.20 98.70
C LEU A 652 35.15 28.76 98.76
N PHE A 653 35.43 27.82 97.83
CA PHE A 653 36.31 27.75 96.64
C PHE A 653 35.60 26.85 95.54
N THR A 654 36.14 26.27 94.45
CA THR A 654 37.51 25.96 93.96
C THR A 654 37.53 25.84 92.40
N LYS A 655 38.70 25.61 91.82
CA LYS A 655 38.99 25.04 90.46
C LYS A 655 39.64 23.62 90.70
N PRO A 656 40.21 22.81 89.75
CA PRO A 656 40.23 22.85 88.27
C PRO A 656 40.19 21.45 87.55
N SER A 657 40.35 21.48 86.21
CA SER A 657 41.23 20.59 85.38
C SER A 657 40.89 19.11 85.04
N ALA A 658 41.16 18.80 83.76
CA ALA A 658 41.75 17.57 83.17
C ALA A 658 40.91 16.33 82.79
N SER A 659 41.15 15.90 81.54
CA SER A 659 41.33 14.53 81.01
C SER A 659 40.30 13.42 81.23
N GLY A 660 39.96 12.68 80.16
CA GLY A 660 39.38 11.34 80.26
C GLY A 660 38.89 10.76 78.92
N LEU A 661 39.57 9.74 78.40
CA LEU A 661 39.09 8.89 77.30
C LEU A 661 37.92 8.01 77.77
N GLN A 662 36.95 7.71 76.88
CA GLN A 662 36.50 6.32 76.70
C GLN A 662 35.75 6.11 75.37
N SER A 663 35.72 4.86 74.94
CA SER A 663 35.11 4.33 73.70
C SER A 663 34.29 3.08 74.03
N LEU A 664 33.20 2.82 73.28
CA LEU A 664 32.34 1.60 73.17
C LEU A 664 31.00 2.08 72.55
N HIS A 665 30.21 1.33 71.77
CA HIS A 665 30.46 0.18 70.88
C HIS A 665 29.26 0.06 69.88
N HIS A 666 29.15 -1.07 69.15
CA HIS A 666 27.93 -1.52 68.43
C HIS A 666 26.63 -1.40 69.26
N THR A 667 25.42 -1.35 68.68
CA THR A 667 24.85 -2.31 67.70
C THR A 667 23.63 -1.73 66.95
N GLU A 668 23.29 -2.36 65.82
CA GLU A 668 22.16 -2.12 64.89
C GLU A 668 22.13 -0.74 64.18
#